data_AF-A0A1T4VXY8-F1
#
_entry.id   AF-A0A1T4VXY8-F1
#
_cell.length_a   1.000
_cell.length_b   1.000
_cell.length_c   1.000
_cell.angle_alpha   90.00
_cell.angle_beta   90.00
_cell.angle_gamma   90.00
#
_symmetry.space_group_name_H-M   'P 1'
#
loop_
_entity.id
_entity.type
_entity.pdbx_description
1 polymer ?
#
loop_
_entity_poly.entity_id
_entity_poly.type
_entity_poly.pdbx_seq_one_letter_code
_entity_poly.pdbx_strand_id
1 'polypeptide(L)'
;MSKLTLRFIAITIAVVMCIEVALLRIENKVYSYEIISSTEIKNSLDKANKWIRDNQDKDGSFKIGMEIYDEEIASYYLSSVKESKEIVDKSLNYLNTIEARNNDDLFRMNLAKYMNNKSAANIDFEKLQNYDGGFSIFDGYESDTLDTILALENLYLSDDYALQTIEKVLMYIKKKQNANGSFSYNNEEESIFLTAYVYRVLKDNLELSDGNAYKGIVDKAYDYLLKKENTKNAWGLDKASIKNTLICTSALLGNDDNTKSRIKEINDKLSSDGSLYEDVELTAMYISIASDYLQMINEKDVDSYIKNIVLATEDGKVKAYTDILFKPVIVGFKDGMSVSGVLYDEDGNSEVLEYNENTFVYNTKNHLGKCHILVTLIDENGEVISSKIKNFNIEEYFEISSLNIEVTPKAYKIGSNRKIEITPKAFVLTNTDRKTSASISVEDKDGNIIYMDEKELVCGKDDRCALYGTSAFVPEIEEKGLLKVRVVIHEGNKNLISKITYVKLFETEDENRIDIDYKTSEDFIEKDTKSVDVDFNLSGKGLSETIKRRPMDIIIILDDSGSMSGKDWNESINGAINIISKMQPQDRAAFRFITKSKMEHQFSSDKEELLKWIESKRNFFMWGGTPIYRNINYCINDFEDEERDKVIYLFSDGVREGDEKVLNEDGLKEKEITIYTVLLESNISDRNLPKAIEDMTYLAESTGGRFIGVENREDITKCVDDLVGDIFKMAGREVAVSMTLGRNVPYEHITFESEPDEVIENEDGTKTVKFLKDYISVGEEFGIKVSFDELDEAEKGDSIKLIENIKLEYSNENDESVERTLDDIELECVKRTRKISSEESDGSVQDEEINTLTDDEKNLLSHNKKIGEEEESLKLAGSVDFINDEHFVDENIVAKVKMNLEGNKVVQNIDSSIVLVNVNDENIKVETEKNISIDRKKTTVSDVEVKTDKLSEGEYIAVLVAKIDGIYQTLDVTTINLDEKRYNLYIEAKTGGKVSGKNGLYKSGELIKLKAEANDDYVFDKWVCAEDVLDNNQINKSEIEIVMPKSDVTIKAYFAKKTNVDQITKMKNKNSNGLDNDNSNNGRNSDKDKTSKPSKNKKSEKKDVVKGKRRSNNKKIDDAKKNETENINESKYQNDTNESTPKTGDYMNKDLIRVLLLIQSMSLIIVCVLLKKKEKDCANDK
;
A
#
# COMPACT_ATOMS: atom_id res chain seq x y z
N MET A 1 -10.56 30.16 -31.78
CA MET A 1 -9.84 30.97 -30.76
C MET A 1 -10.26 32.46 -30.85
N SER A 2 -10.54 33.09 -29.70
CA SER A 2 -11.01 34.48 -29.62
C SER A 2 -9.83 35.49 -29.54
N LYS A 3 -10.11 36.79 -29.70
CA LYS A 3 -9.10 37.85 -29.50
C LYS A 3 -8.66 37.97 -28.04
N LEU A 4 -9.54 37.65 -27.09
CA LEU A 4 -9.23 37.61 -25.66
C LEU A 4 -8.28 36.45 -25.36
N THR A 5 -8.59 35.25 -25.85
CA THR A 5 -7.77 34.04 -25.69
C THR A 5 -6.36 34.22 -26.29
N LEU A 6 -6.25 34.79 -27.49
CA LEU A 6 -4.95 35.08 -28.11
C LEU A 6 -4.13 36.11 -27.33
N ARG A 7 -4.77 37.11 -26.70
CA ARG A 7 -4.09 38.07 -25.82
C ARG A 7 -3.63 37.41 -24.52
N PHE A 8 -4.45 36.53 -23.93
CA PHE A 8 -4.10 35.78 -22.73
C PHE A 8 -2.86 34.90 -22.99
N ILE A 9 -2.87 34.09 -24.05
CA ILE A 9 -1.72 33.27 -24.46
C ILE A 9 -0.46 34.11 -24.68
N ALA A 10 -0.57 35.28 -25.34
CA ALA A 10 0.58 36.18 -25.53
C ALA A 10 1.14 36.71 -24.20
N ILE A 11 0.28 37.00 -23.23
CA ILE A 11 0.68 37.45 -21.88
C ILE A 11 1.33 36.29 -21.12
N THR A 12 0.74 35.08 -21.11
CA THR A 12 1.31 33.90 -20.45
C THR A 12 2.70 33.58 -20.98
N ILE A 13 2.90 33.55 -22.31
CA ILE A 13 4.22 33.34 -22.92
C ILE A 13 5.19 34.45 -22.50
N ALA A 14 4.77 35.73 -22.50
CA ALA A 14 5.63 36.83 -22.09
C ALA A 14 6.03 36.77 -20.59
N VAL A 15 5.14 36.28 -19.70
CA VAL A 15 5.44 36.09 -18.28
C VAL A 15 6.45 34.95 -18.09
N VAL A 16 6.28 33.81 -18.76
CA VAL A 16 7.25 32.69 -18.73
C VAL A 16 8.62 33.14 -19.25
N MET A 17 8.66 33.83 -20.40
CA MET A 17 9.91 34.40 -20.94
C MET A 17 10.58 35.38 -19.97
N CYS A 18 9.82 36.16 -19.20
CA CYS A 18 10.38 37.06 -18.17
C CYS A 18 10.99 36.28 -17.00
N ILE A 19 10.38 35.18 -16.57
CA ILE A 19 10.92 34.28 -15.52
C ILE A 19 12.20 33.61 -16.03
N GLU A 20 12.21 33.06 -17.25
CA GLU A 20 13.41 32.47 -17.87
C GLU A 20 14.55 33.49 -18.05
N VAL A 21 14.23 34.74 -18.41
CA VAL A 21 15.22 35.83 -18.48
C VAL A 21 15.71 36.26 -17.09
N ALA A 22 14.89 36.18 -16.05
CA ALA A 22 15.35 36.38 -14.67
C ALA A 22 16.33 35.27 -14.25
N LEU A 23 15.99 33.99 -14.51
CA LEU A 23 16.85 32.84 -14.25
C LEU A 23 18.19 32.92 -15.02
N LEU A 24 18.20 33.47 -16.25
CA LEU A 24 19.45 33.74 -16.98
C LEU A 24 20.25 34.93 -16.44
N ARG A 25 19.64 35.84 -15.67
CA ARG A 25 20.28 37.03 -15.07
C ARG A 25 20.81 36.81 -13.65
N ILE A 26 20.45 35.72 -12.99
CA ILE A 26 21.12 35.30 -11.75
C ILE A 26 22.59 35.00 -12.09
N GLU A 27 23.53 35.76 -11.51
CA GLU A 27 24.95 35.45 -11.63
C GLU A 27 25.28 34.19 -10.81
N ASN A 28 25.92 33.21 -11.45
CA ASN A 28 26.34 31.94 -10.82
C ASN A 28 27.55 32.13 -9.86
N LYS A 29 27.48 33.09 -8.94
CA LYS A 29 28.50 33.33 -7.90
C LYS A 29 28.04 33.01 -6.49
N VAL A 30 26.73 32.94 -6.23
CA VAL A 30 26.18 32.81 -4.87
C VAL A 30 26.00 31.34 -4.43
N TYR A 31 25.81 30.41 -5.38
CA TYR A 31 25.40 29.03 -5.08
C TYR A 31 26.43 27.96 -5.49
N SER A 32 27.64 28.02 -4.93
CA SER A 32 28.61 26.89 -4.97
C SER A 32 29.65 26.87 -3.83
N TYR A 33 29.37 27.52 -2.71
CA TYR A 33 30.11 27.31 -1.47
C TYR A 33 29.19 26.65 -0.44
N GLU A 34 29.66 25.55 0.16
CA GLU A 34 29.06 25.01 1.37
C GLU A 34 29.31 26.02 2.49
N ILE A 35 28.27 26.72 2.93
CA ILE A 35 28.35 27.68 4.03
C ILE A 35 28.33 26.89 5.34
N ILE A 36 29.43 26.97 6.10
CA ILE A 36 29.50 26.35 7.43
C ILE A 36 28.40 26.92 8.35
N SER A 37 27.68 26.03 9.02
CA SER A 37 26.61 26.45 9.95
C SER A 37 27.19 26.95 11.28
N SER A 38 26.55 27.90 11.95
CA SER A 38 26.96 28.37 13.27
C SER A 38 27.02 27.23 14.30
N THR A 39 26.13 26.24 14.16
CA THR A 39 26.14 24.99 14.94
C THR A 39 27.39 24.16 14.70
N GLU A 40 27.89 24.10 13.47
CA GLU A 40 29.10 23.36 13.09
C GLU A 40 30.37 24.08 13.56
N ILE A 41 30.42 25.41 13.46
CA ILE A 41 31.45 26.25 14.10
C ILE A 41 31.50 25.94 15.61
N LYS A 42 30.35 25.93 16.31
CA LYS A 42 30.32 25.64 17.76
C LYS A 42 30.77 24.21 18.09
N ASN A 43 30.34 23.21 17.32
CA ASN A 43 30.80 21.83 17.50
C ASN A 43 32.32 21.67 17.32
N SER A 44 32.92 22.37 16.35
CA SER A 44 34.37 22.36 16.13
C SER A 44 35.14 23.16 17.17
N LEU A 45 34.62 24.32 17.58
CA LEU A 45 35.13 25.11 18.70
C LEU A 45 35.18 24.29 20.00
N ASP A 46 34.12 23.55 20.32
CA ASP A 46 34.06 22.73 21.53
C ASP A 46 35.02 21.52 21.47
N LYS A 47 35.25 20.93 20.29
CA LYS A 47 36.32 19.94 20.09
C LYS A 47 37.71 20.54 20.27
N ALA A 48 37.99 21.68 19.64
CA ALA A 48 39.29 22.35 19.72
C ALA A 48 39.62 22.76 21.18
N ASN A 49 38.64 23.32 21.89
CA ASN A 49 38.73 23.62 23.33
C ASN A 49 39.02 22.37 24.18
N LYS A 50 38.42 21.23 23.83
CA LYS A 50 38.72 19.94 24.47
C LYS A 50 40.13 19.47 24.13
N TRP A 51 40.57 19.59 22.88
CA TRP A 51 41.91 19.16 22.45
C TRP A 51 43.02 19.91 23.19
N ILE A 52 42.95 21.25 23.27
CA ILE A 52 43.95 22.02 24.04
C ILE A 52 43.92 21.61 25.51
N ARG A 53 42.73 21.45 26.11
CA ARG A 53 42.58 20.99 27.51
C ARG A 53 43.20 19.61 27.77
N ASP A 54 43.06 18.68 26.83
CA ASP A 54 43.58 17.32 26.94
C ASP A 54 45.11 17.24 26.68
N ASN A 55 45.70 18.26 26.03
CA ASN A 55 47.15 18.36 25.77
C ASN A 55 47.90 19.28 26.75
N GLN A 56 47.21 19.95 27.68
CA GLN A 56 47.86 20.79 28.69
C GLN A 56 48.42 19.95 29.85
N ASP A 57 49.66 20.22 30.25
CA ASP A 57 50.29 19.56 31.38
C ASP A 57 49.77 20.03 32.75
N LYS A 58 50.06 19.24 33.78
CA LYS A 58 49.60 19.51 35.17
C LYS A 58 50.19 20.76 35.81
N ASP A 59 51.32 21.25 35.29
CA ASP A 59 51.97 22.49 35.69
C ASP A 59 51.43 23.72 34.93
N GLY A 60 50.65 23.52 33.85
CA GLY A 60 50.11 24.54 32.97
C GLY A 60 50.84 24.70 31.63
N SER A 61 51.96 23.99 31.43
CA SER A 61 52.74 24.01 30.18
C SER A 61 52.10 23.23 29.03
N PHE A 62 52.63 23.43 27.81
CA PHE A 62 52.34 22.61 26.63
C PHE A 62 53.64 22.00 26.09
N LYS A 63 53.90 20.71 26.38
CA LYS A 63 55.15 20.07 25.95
C LYS A 63 55.15 19.68 24.47
N ILE A 64 55.82 20.47 23.64
CA ILE A 64 57.01 20.07 22.83
C ILE A 64 57.62 21.34 22.20
N GLY A 65 58.54 21.98 22.93
CA GLY A 65 59.21 23.22 22.50
C GLY A 65 60.24 23.67 23.54
N MET A 66 61.13 24.60 23.19
CA MET A 66 62.13 25.17 24.10
C MET A 66 61.81 26.63 24.50
N GLU A 67 60.54 27.01 24.34
CA GLU A 67 60.15 28.37 24.01
C GLU A 67 58.80 28.73 24.63
N ILE A 68 58.78 29.83 25.39
CA ILE A 68 57.67 30.29 26.26
C ILE A 68 56.43 30.72 25.45
N TYR A 69 56.62 30.91 24.14
CA TYR A 69 55.66 31.38 23.17
C TYR A 69 54.33 30.60 23.20
N ASP A 70 54.34 29.27 23.34
CA ASP A 70 53.10 28.48 23.29
C ASP A 70 52.16 28.80 24.45
N GLU A 71 52.66 28.92 25.69
CA GLU A 71 51.82 29.29 26.83
C GLU A 71 51.35 30.75 26.79
N GLU A 72 52.20 31.67 26.32
CA GLU A 72 51.86 33.09 26.13
C GLU A 72 50.76 33.27 25.08
N ILE A 73 50.94 32.66 23.91
CA ILE A 73 50.08 32.81 22.74
C ILE A 73 48.73 32.11 22.97
N ALA A 74 48.74 30.92 23.59
CA ALA A 74 47.49 30.28 24.03
C ALA A 74 46.76 31.13 25.08
N SER A 75 47.46 31.68 26.08
CA SER A 75 46.84 32.55 27.09
C SER A 75 46.26 33.83 26.50
N TYR A 76 46.92 34.40 25.49
CA TYR A 76 46.49 35.60 24.79
C TYR A 76 45.23 35.37 23.96
N TYR A 77 45.23 34.41 23.03
CA TYR A 77 44.06 34.19 22.14
C TYR A 77 42.85 33.59 22.88
N LEU A 78 43.07 32.78 23.91
CA LEU A 78 41.96 32.16 24.65
C LEU A 78 41.33 33.07 25.72
N SER A 79 41.73 34.33 25.83
CA SER A 79 41.31 35.23 26.92
C SER A 79 39.84 35.66 26.84
N SER A 80 39.28 35.83 25.63
CA SER A 80 37.84 36.11 25.44
C SER A 80 36.97 34.86 25.67
N VAL A 81 37.57 33.67 25.54
CA VAL A 81 36.85 32.40 25.42
C VAL A 81 36.55 31.82 26.81
N LYS A 82 35.33 32.09 27.28
CA LYS A 82 34.81 31.74 28.62
C LYS A 82 35.03 30.26 29.00
N GLU A 83 34.83 29.33 28.08
CA GLU A 83 35.04 27.88 28.26
C GLU A 83 36.50 27.49 28.46
N SER A 84 37.43 28.31 27.98
CA SER A 84 38.89 28.08 28.02
C SER A 84 39.56 28.64 29.26
N LYS A 85 38.82 29.36 30.11
CA LYS A 85 39.34 30.02 31.33
C LYS A 85 40.21 29.13 32.21
N GLU A 86 39.84 27.86 32.40
CA GLU A 86 40.63 26.92 33.23
C GLU A 86 42.01 26.60 32.61
N ILE A 87 42.10 26.57 31.28
CA ILE A 87 43.35 26.37 30.53
C ILE A 87 44.24 27.59 30.75
N VAL A 88 43.66 28.77 30.55
CA VAL A 88 44.36 30.06 30.65
C VAL A 88 44.81 30.38 32.08
N ASP A 89 43.99 30.11 33.09
CA ASP A 89 44.38 30.25 34.50
C ASP A 89 45.56 29.32 34.87
N LYS A 90 45.72 28.15 34.24
CA LYS A 90 46.90 27.29 34.42
C LYS A 90 48.13 27.82 33.69
N SER A 91 48.01 28.18 32.41
CA SER A 91 49.12 28.74 31.61
C SER A 91 49.69 30.00 32.27
N LEU A 92 48.83 30.91 32.76
CA LEU A 92 49.26 32.12 33.45
C LEU A 92 49.93 31.85 34.81
N ASN A 93 49.60 30.73 35.48
CA ASN A 93 50.34 30.30 36.67
C ASN A 93 51.73 29.79 36.31
N TYR A 94 51.87 29.01 35.23
CA TYR A 94 53.17 28.55 34.71
C TYR A 94 54.06 29.73 34.30
N LEU A 95 53.52 30.70 33.55
CA LEU A 95 54.21 31.94 33.14
C LEU A 95 54.63 32.85 34.31
N ASN A 96 54.13 32.64 35.53
CA ASN A 96 54.62 33.34 36.72
C ASN A 96 55.81 32.61 37.41
N THR A 97 56.24 31.47 36.87
CA THR A 97 57.46 30.74 37.31
C THR A 97 58.68 30.98 36.41
N ILE A 98 58.50 31.75 35.33
CA ILE A 98 59.49 32.00 34.27
C ILE A 98 59.93 33.47 34.31
N GLU A 99 61.20 33.72 34.03
CA GLU A 99 61.75 35.08 33.81
C GLU A 99 61.91 35.33 32.30
N ALA A 100 61.48 36.51 31.83
CA ALA A 100 61.63 36.91 30.43
C ALA A 100 63.12 37.03 30.05
N ARG A 101 63.50 36.45 28.91
CA ARG A 101 64.89 36.37 28.42
C ARG A 101 65.30 37.60 27.62
N ASN A 102 64.32 38.32 27.07
CA ASN A 102 64.46 39.43 26.12
C ASN A 102 63.21 40.34 26.15
N ASN A 103 63.15 41.39 25.32
CA ASN A 103 62.00 42.31 25.28
C ASN A 103 60.74 41.71 24.61
N ASP A 104 60.87 40.86 23.59
CA ASP A 104 59.76 40.17 22.90
C ASP A 104 59.02 39.20 23.86
N ASP A 105 59.76 38.38 24.62
CA ASP A 105 59.24 37.60 25.76
C ASP A 105 58.46 38.51 26.73
N LEU A 106 59.11 39.58 27.21
CA LEU A 106 58.53 40.48 28.21
C LEU A 106 57.21 41.12 27.73
N PHE A 107 57.16 41.53 26.47
CA PHE A 107 55.96 42.08 25.84
C PHE A 107 54.86 41.01 25.73
N ARG A 108 55.16 39.78 25.32
CA ARG A 108 54.17 38.70 25.17
C ARG A 108 53.63 38.20 26.51
N MET A 109 54.51 37.95 27.48
CA MET A 109 54.15 37.62 28.86
C MET A 109 53.19 38.66 29.46
N ASN A 110 53.40 39.94 29.15
CA ASN A 110 52.53 41.01 29.62
C ASN A 110 51.20 41.09 28.85
N LEU A 111 51.18 40.96 27.51
CA LEU A 111 49.92 40.89 26.74
C LEU A 111 49.01 39.77 27.25
N ALA A 112 49.56 38.56 27.46
CA ALA A 112 48.84 37.44 28.03
C ALA A 112 48.24 37.75 29.42
N LYS A 113 48.92 38.56 30.25
CA LYS A 113 48.46 38.98 31.58
C LYS A 113 47.42 40.09 31.51
N TYR A 114 47.62 41.13 30.69
CA TYR A 114 46.68 42.23 30.47
C TYR A 114 45.33 41.74 29.96
N MET A 115 45.32 40.95 28.88
CA MET A 115 44.10 40.41 28.26
C MET A 115 43.28 39.54 29.24
N ASN A 116 43.91 38.97 30.27
CA ASN A 116 43.29 38.14 31.29
C ASN A 116 43.10 38.84 32.66
N ASN A 117 43.21 40.18 32.69
CA ASN A 117 43.05 41.00 33.90
C ASN A 117 43.94 40.54 35.08
N LYS A 118 45.20 40.16 34.78
CA LYS A 118 46.22 39.80 35.77
C LYS A 118 47.27 40.92 35.90
N SER A 119 47.98 40.95 37.03
CA SER A 119 49.12 41.87 37.20
C SER A 119 50.23 41.53 36.21
N ALA A 120 50.47 42.45 35.28
CA ALA A 120 51.64 42.47 34.40
C ALA A 120 52.91 42.92 35.17
N ALA A 121 54.07 42.77 34.54
CA ALA A 121 55.32 43.42 34.98
C ALA A 121 55.31 44.90 34.57
N ASN A 122 55.85 45.80 35.40
CA ASN A 122 55.92 47.22 35.04
C ASN A 122 57.02 47.47 33.99
N ILE A 123 56.67 48.07 32.84
CA ILE A 123 57.59 48.33 31.73
C ILE A 123 57.93 49.82 31.67
N ASP A 124 59.23 50.14 31.67
CA ASP A 124 59.75 51.49 31.47
C ASP A 124 59.95 51.76 29.97
N PHE A 125 58.86 52.03 29.26
CA PHE A 125 58.89 52.18 27.79
C PHE A 125 59.80 53.33 27.31
N GLU A 126 59.99 54.39 28.11
CA GLU A 126 60.93 55.47 27.76
C GLU A 126 62.40 55.01 27.76
N LYS A 127 62.78 54.04 28.60
CA LYS A 127 64.12 53.43 28.58
C LYS A 127 64.32 52.40 27.48
N LEU A 128 63.25 51.70 27.07
CA LEU A 128 63.33 50.65 26.05
C LEU A 128 63.13 51.16 24.62
N GLN A 129 62.63 52.39 24.44
CA GLN A 129 62.43 52.99 23.12
C GLN A 129 63.76 53.50 22.52
N ASN A 130 64.10 53.02 21.33
CA ASN A 130 65.25 53.47 20.57
C ASN A 130 65.06 54.92 20.06
N TYR A 131 66.17 55.61 19.75
CA TYR A 131 66.17 56.99 19.28
C TYR A 131 65.37 57.21 17.97
N ASP A 132 65.15 56.18 17.17
CA ASP A 132 64.35 56.25 15.93
C ASP A 132 62.83 56.06 16.15
N GLY A 133 62.40 55.86 17.40
CA GLY A 133 61.01 55.72 17.82
C GLY A 133 60.50 54.28 17.93
N GLY A 134 61.25 53.30 17.43
CA GLY A 134 60.90 51.88 17.54
C GLY A 134 61.42 51.21 18.82
N PHE A 135 61.15 49.91 18.91
CA PHE A 135 61.66 48.99 19.92
C PHE A 135 62.41 47.84 19.24
N SER A 136 63.20 47.10 20.02
CA SER A 136 63.97 45.93 19.59
C SER A 136 64.14 44.93 20.74
N ILE A 137 64.52 43.70 20.40
CA ILE A 137 64.65 42.53 21.29
C ILE A 137 65.57 42.75 22.50
N PHE A 138 66.56 43.64 22.41
CA PHE A 138 67.47 44.02 23.50
C PHE A 138 67.94 45.48 23.35
N ASP A 139 68.29 46.11 24.48
CA ASP A 139 68.96 47.43 24.48
C ASP A 139 70.21 47.43 23.57
N GLY A 140 70.35 48.48 22.77
CA GLY A 140 71.43 48.66 21.79
C GLY A 140 71.27 47.94 20.44
N TYR A 141 70.17 47.21 20.20
CA TYR A 141 69.88 46.60 18.89
C TYR A 141 69.07 47.55 17.98
N GLU A 142 69.10 47.31 16.66
CA GLU A 142 68.30 48.08 15.70
C GLU A 142 66.80 47.77 15.84
N SER A 143 65.97 48.80 15.75
CA SER A 143 64.51 48.66 15.80
C SER A 143 63.96 47.91 14.58
N ASP A 144 63.03 46.98 14.83
CA ASP A 144 62.24 46.29 13.81
C ASP A 144 60.73 46.58 13.98
N THR A 145 59.87 46.00 13.14
CA THR A 145 58.43 46.29 13.12
C THR A 145 57.66 45.41 14.11
N LEU A 146 58.11 44.18 14.37
CA LEU A 146 57.47 43.22 15.27
C LEU A 146 57.61 43.67 16.73
N ASP A 147 58.83 43.90 17.19
CA ASP A 147 59.08 44.34 18.57
C ASP A 147 58.40 45.68 18.86
N THR A 148 58.36 46.56 17.84
CA THR A 148 57.68 47.86 17.94
C THR A 148 56.15 47.74 18.03
N ILE A 149 55.50 46.82 17.32
CA ILE A 149 54.04 46.66 17.42
C ILE A 149 53.62 45.92 18.70
N LEU A 150 54.43 44.98 19.18
CA LEU A 150 54.26 44.34 20.49
C LEU A 150 54.36 45.36 21.64
N ALA A 151 55.35 46.25 21.59
CA ALA A 151 55.47 47.34 22.55
C ALA A 151 54.28 48.30 22.48
N LEU A 152 53.72 48.56 21.29
CA LEU A 152 52.54 49.40 21.11
C LEU A 152 51.26 48.77 21.69
N GLU A 153 51.04 47.48 21.46
CA GLU A 153 49.89 46.76 22.02
C GLU A 153 49.96 46.71 23.56
N ASN A 154 51.17 46.57 24.12
CA ASN A 154 51.38 46.72 25.57
C ASN A 154 51.09 48.15 26.07
N LEU A 155 51.56 49.18 25.35
CA LEU A 155 51.31 50.59 25.70
C LEU A 155 49.82 50.91 25.78
N TYR A 156 49.02 50.47 24.80
CA TYR A 156 47.57 50.67 24.78
C TYR A 156 46.82 49.93 25.91
N LEU A 157 47.38 48.83 26.43
CA LEU A 157 46.80 48.04 27.52
C LEU A 157 47.34 48.44 28.92
N SER A 158 48.27 49.38 29.00
CA SER A 158 48.92 49.80 30.25
C SER A 158 48.28 51.05 30.87
N ASP A 159 48.22 51.12 32.21
CA ASP A 159 47.70 52.29 32.94
C ASP A 159 48.56 53.56 32.76
N ASP A 160 49.83 53.42 32.35
CA ASP A 160 50.80 54.53 32.23
C ASP A 160 50.91 55.02 30.77
N TYR A 161 49.85 55.71 30.33
CA TYR A 161 49.65 56.12 28.92
C TYR A 161 50.66 57.16 28.42
N ALA A 162 51.83 56.68 27.98
CA ALA A 162 52.93 57.50 27.48
C ALA A 162 52.71 58.01 26.04
N LEU A 163 51.82 59.00 25.86
CA LEU A 163 51.45 59.56 24.55
C LEU A 163 52.64 59.91 23.64
N GLN A 164 53.71 60.52 24.17
CA GLN A 164 54.90 60.88 23.36
C GLN A 164 55.67 59.65 22.87
N THR A 165 55.62 58.53 23.59
CA THR A 165 56.21 57.26 23.18
C THR A 165 55.40 56.65 22.04
N ILE A 166 54.07 56.67 22.15
CA ILE A 166 53.11 56.22 21.14
C ILE A 166 53.24 57.04 19.84
N GLU A 167 53.34 58.37 19.92
CA GLU A 167 53.55 59.24 18.75
C GLU A 167 54.79 58.85 17.95
N LYS A 168 55.94 58.63 18.62
CA LYS A 168 57.18 58.21 17.96
C LYS A 168 57.06 56.81 17.35
N VAL A 169 56.40 55.87 18.03
CA VAL A 169 56.12 54.53 17.49
C VAL A 169 55.30 54.63 16.20
N LEU A 170 54.22 55.41 16.20
CA LEU A 170 53.37 55.60 15.02
C LEU A 170 54.13 56.27 13.87
N MET A 171 55.05 57.21 14.16
CA MET A 171 55.97 57.75 13.13
C MET A 171 56.94 56.71 12.58
N TYR A 172 57.48 55.84 13.44
CA TYR A 172 58.38 54.75 13.05
C TYR A 172 57.65 53.71 12.17
N ILE A 173 56.47 53.24 12.58
CA ILE A 173 55.63 52.31 11.80
C ILE A 173 55.28 52.96 10.44
N LYS A 174 54.89 54.23 10.41
CA LYS A 174 54.61 54.98 9.17
C LYS A 174 55.80 55.09 8.23
N LYS A 175 57.03 55.10 8.76
CA LYS A 175 58.30 55.11 8.02
C LYS A 175 58.70 53.72 7.51
N LYS A 176 58.27 52.63 8.17
CA LYS A 176 58.55 51.23 7.81
C LYS A 176 57.48 50.60 6.89
N GLN A 177 56.32 51.23 6.69
CA GLN A 177 55.30 50.73 5.76
C GLN A 177 55.76 50.82 4.29
N ASN A 178 55.67 49.71 3.57
CA ASN A 178 55.99 49.63 2.14
C ASN A 178 55.00 50.43 1.28
N ALA A 179 55.43 50.81 0.07
CA ALA A 179 54.60 51.58 -0.86
C ALA A 179 53.30 50.89 -1.30
N ASN A 180 53.21 49.57 -1.13
CA ASN A 180 52.01 48.77 -1.40
C ASN A 180 51.12 48.52 -0.17
N GLY A 181 51.46 49.10 0.99
CA GLY A 181 50.72 48.95 2.26
C GLY A 181 51.24 47.88 3.22
N SER A 182 52.11 46.98 2.75
CA SER A 182 52.66 45.88 3.55
C SER A 182 53.75 46.30 4.55
N PHE A 183 54.14 45.37 5.40
CA PHE A 183 55.33 45.42 6.25
C PHE A 183 56.21 44.19 6.01
N SER A 184 57.51 44.34 6.25
CA SER A 184 58.51 43.26 6.18
C SER A 184 59.29 43.17 7.50
N TYR A 185 59.73 41.97 7.87
CA TYR A 185 60.80 41.81 8.86
C TYR A 185 62.10 42.33 8.25
N ASN A 186 62.89 43.16 8.96
CA ASN A 186 64.27 43.53 8.62
C ASN A 186 64.62 43.89 7.15
N ASN A 187 63.65 44.45 6.40
CA ASN A 187 63.71 44.75 4.96
C ASN A 187 63.78 43.52 4.02
N GLU A 188 63.27 42.37 4.47
CA GLU A 188 63.05 41.14 3.71
C GLU A 188 61.75 41.22 2.86
N GLU A 189 61.27 40.07 2.37
CA GLU A 189 60.03 39.96 1.60
C GLU A 189 58.78 40.41 2.40
N GLU A 190 57.71 40.72 1.67
CA GLU A 190 56.47 41.28 2.21
C GLU A 190 55.69 40.27 3.07
N SER A 191 55.54 40.55 4.36
CA SER A 191 54.94 39.64 5.35
C SER A 191 53.44 39.89 5.51
N ILE A 192 52.62 38.89 5.13
CA ILE A 192 51.16 38.93 5.33
C ILE A 192 50.83 38.95 6.82
N PHE A 193 51.42 38.02 7.60
CA PHE A 193 51.22 37.95 9.05
C PHE A 193 51.52 39.28 9.77
N LEU A 194 52.69 39.87 9.51
CA LEU A 194 53.10 41.14 10.13
C LEU A 194 52.18 42.30 9.72
N THR A 195 51.76 42.34 8.45
CA THR A 195 50.83 43.37 7.97
C THR A 195 49.45 43.23 8.62
N ALA A 196 48.96 41.99 8.78
CA ALA A 196 47.70 41.71 9.46
C ALA A 196 47.74 42.04 10.96
N TYR A 197 48.86 41.75 11.63
CA TYR A 197 49.04 42.07 13.05
C TYR A 197 49.12 43.59 13.28
N VAL A 198 49.91 44.32 12.48
CA VAL A 198 49.96 45.80 12.52
C VAL A 198 48.59 46.41 12.18
N TYR A 199 47.87 45.86 11.20
CA TYR A 199 46.50 46.28 10.89
C TYR A 199 45.56 46.08 12.09
N ARG A 200 45.57 44.90 12.73
CA ARG A 200 44.73 44.60 13.89
C ARG A 200 44.96 45.58 15.05
N VAL A 201 46.21 45.67 15.54
CA VAL A 201 46.55 46.51 16.70
C VAL A 201 46.20 47.98 16.47
N LEU A 202 46.40 48.49 15.25
CA LEU A 202 46.02 49.87 14.91
C LEU A 202 44.51 50.06 14.67
N LYS A 203 43.80 49.05 14.13
CA LYS A 203 42.34 49.06 13.95
C LYS A 203 41.62 49.13 15.29
N ASP A 204 41.98 48.23 16.21
CA ASP A 204 41.30 48.06 17.50
C ASP A 204 41.47 49.27 18.43
N ASN A 205 42.50 50.10 18.20
CA ASN A 205 42.86 51.26 19.03
C ASN A 205 42.66 52.62 18.32
N LEU A 206 41.90 52.67 17.21
CA LEU A 206 41.69 53.88 16.39
C LEU A 206 41.18 55.09 17.18
N GLU A 207 40.37 54.89 18.23
CA GLU A 207 39.77 55.96 19.03
C GLU A 207 40.71 56.57 20.09
N LEU A 208 41.80 55.88 20.46
CA LEU A 208 42.68 56.29 21.58
C LEU A 208 43.70 57.38 21.21
N SER A 209 43.71 57.84 19.95
CA SER A 209 44.70 58.81 19.44
C SER A 209 44.08 59.72 18.36
N ASP A 210 44.81 60.75 17.89
CA ASP A 210 44.30 61.70 16.85
C ASP A 210 44.19 61.03 15.47
N GLY A 211 43.02 60.42 15.22
CA GLY A 211 42.73 59.45 14.15
C GLY A 211 43.08 59.86 12.72
N ASN A 212 43.32 61.14 12.45
CA ASN A 212 43.71 61.64 11.13
C ASN A 212 45.15 61.24 10.74
N ALA A 213 46.04 60.99 11.70
CA ALA A 213 47.48 60.89 11.42
C ALA A 213 47.92 59.54 10.83
N TYR A 214 47.23 58.44 11.16
CA TYR A 214 47.64 57.06 10.84
C TYR A 214 46.51 56.19 10.27
N LYS A 215 45.28 56.73 10.09
CA LYS A 215 44.25 56.07 9.28
C LYS A 215 44.78 55.66 7.88
N GLY A 216 45.56 56.54 7.23
CA GLY A 216 46.25 56.22 5.97
C GLY A 216 47.40 55.21 6.04
N ILE A 217 47.66 54.59 7.20
CA ILE A 217 48.46 53.37 7.37
C ILE A 217 47.51 52.16 7.36
N VAL A 218 46.45 52.23 8.18
CA VAL A 218 45.39 51.22 8.33
C VAL A 218 44.69 50.93 7.00
N ASP A 219 44.23 51.97 6.30
CA ASP A 219 43.56 51.87 4.99
C ASP A 219 44.43 51.11 3.97
N LYS A 220 45.75 51.38 3.93
CA LYS A 220 46.68 50.72 3.00
C LYS A 220 46.99 49.27 3.39
N ALA A 221 47.07 48.99 4.69
CA ALA A 221 47.29 47.63 5.17
C ALA A 221 46.06 46.76 4.84
N TYR A 222 44.85 47.30 5.00
CA TYR A 222 43.60 46.67 4.56
C TYR A 222 43.59 46.39 3.05
N ASP A 223 43.87 47.39 2.21
CA ASP A 223 43.98 47.24 0.76
C ASP A 223 44.99 46.15 0.35
N TYR A 224 46.14 46.07 1.04
CA TYR A 224 47.15 45.04 0.82
C TYR A 224 46.63 43.64 1.15
N LEU A 225 45.98 43.47 2.31
CA LEU A 225 45.47 42.19 2.78
C LEU A 225 44.39 41.66 1.83
N LEU A 226 43.38 42.46 1.49
CA LEU A 226 42.35 42.07 0.52
C LEU A 226 42.94 41.72 -0.85
N LYS A 227 43.94 42.47 -1.32
CA LYS A 227 44.63 42.17 -2.59
C LYS A 227 45.46 40.87 -2.56
N LYS A 228 45.77 40.36 -1.38
CA LYS A 228 46.47 39.08 -1.15
C LYS A 228 45.52 37.91 -0.84
N GLU A 229 44.23 38.17 -0.66
CA GLU A 229 43.21 37.13 -0.49
C GLU A 229 43.10 36.29 -1.79
N ASN A 230 43.16 34.97 -1.66
CA ASN A 230 43.11 34.04 -2.79
C ASN A 230 41.65 33.68 -3.17
N THR A 231 41.46 32.93 -4.26
CA THR A 231 40.12 32.59 -4.78
C THR A 231 39.25 31.69 -3.89
N LYS A 232 39.74 31.25 -2.73
CA LYS A 232 39.01 30.52 -1.69
C LYS A 232 38.71 31.40 -0.45
N ASN A 233 38.94 32.71 -0.53
CA ASN A 233 38.86 33.63 0.61
C ASN A 233 39.86 33.24 1.73
N ALA A 234 41.15 33.14 1.40
CA ALA A 234 42.22 32.77 2.33
C ALA A 234 43.60 33.32 1.91
N TRP A 235 44.59 33.28 2.82
CA TRP A 235 45.99 33.67 2.59
C TRP A 235 46.97 32.48 2.66
N GLY A 236 46.44 31.26 2.75
CA GLY A 236 47.18 30.03 2.98
C GLY A 236 46.32 28.99 3.71
N LEU A 237 46.43 27.71 3.35
CA LEU A 237 45.62 26.62 3.92
C LEU A 237 46.43 25.32 4.12
N ASP A 238 47.76 25.43 4.16
CA ASP A 238 48.69 24.36 4.57
C ASP A 238 49.37 24.75 5.90
N LYS A 239 50.03 23.81 6.59
CA LYS A 239 50.61 24.08 7.94
C LYS A 239 51.57 25.27 7.96
N ALA A 240 52.31 25.56 6.89
CA ALA A 240 53.26 26.67 6.84
C ALA A 240 52.60 28.03 6.51
N SER A 241 51.40 28.02 5.89
CA SER A 241 50.75 29.25 5.41
C SER A 241 49.45 29.61 6.14
N ILE A 242 48.79 28.66 6.81
CA ILE A 242 47.49 28.87 7.47
C ILE A 242 47.51 29.90 8.60
N LYS A 243 48.67 30.09 9.25
CA LYS A 243 48.89 31.16 10.25
C LYS A 243 48.57 32.56 9.71
N ASN A 244 48.81 32.80 8.41
CA ASN A 244 48.39 34.04 7.74
C ASN A 244 46.85 34.15 7.71
N THR A 245 46.15 33.10 7.27
CA THR A 245 44.68 33.11 7.18
C THR A 245 44.02 33.28 8.54
N LEU A 246 44.58 32.69 9.60
CA LEU A 246 44.13 32.88 10.97
C LEU A 246 44.24 34.36 11.39
N ILE A 247 45.45 34.96 11.35
CA ILE A 247 45.61 36.36 11.79
C ILE A 247 44.85 37.34 10.88
N CYS A 248 44.76 37.09 9.57
CA CYS A 248 43.96 37.92 8.67
C CYS A 248 42.46 37.84 9.00
N THR A 249 41.93 36.65 9.31
CA THR A 249 40.51 36.50 9.67
C THR A 249 40.20 37.16 11.01
N SER A 250 41.09 37.02 12.01
CA SER A 250 40.99 37.76 13.29
C SER A 250 41.05 39.28 13.07
N ALA A 251 42.00 39.76 12.26
CA ALA A 251 42.20 41.19 12.03
C ALA A 251 41.05 41.84 11.25
N LEU A 252 40.46 41.13 10.28
CA LEU A 252 39.36 41.60 9.43
C LEU A 252 37.96 41.35 10.03
N LEU A 253 37.86 40.62 11.16
CA LEU A 253 36.61 40.37 11.87
C LEU A 253 35.86 41.68 12.15
N GLY A 254 34.56 41.69 11.83
CA GLY A 254 33.66 42.84 11.93
C GLY A 254 33.69 43.81 10.74
N ASN A 255 34.67 43.70 9.81
CA ASN A 255 34.82 44.62 8.68
C ASN A 255 34.48 44.02 7.30
N ASP A 256 34.32 42.70 7.16
CA ASP A 256 33.85 42.10 5.90
C ASP A 256 33.00 40.82 6.04
N ASP A 257 32.18 40.60 5.01
CA ASP A 257 31.23 39.48 4.87
C ASP A 257 31.93 38.13 4.60
N ASN A 258 33.19 38.14 4.16
CA ASN A 258 33.96 36.93 3.83
C ASN A 258 34.36 36.12 5.08
N THR A 259 34.25 36.71 6.28
CA THR A 259 34.54 36.08 7.58
C THR A 259 33.98 34.64 7.70
N LYS A 260 32.70 34.40 7.39
CA LYS A 260 32.07 33.06 7.49
C LYS A 260 32.71 32.05 6.51
N SER A 261 33.12 32.52 5.32
CA SER A 261 33.82 31.72 4.31
C SER A 261 35.24 31.34 4.73
N ARG A 262 35.96 32.24 5.42
CA ARG A 262 37.30 31.97 5.96
C ARG A 262 37.25 30.92 7.07
N ILE A 263 36.33 31.08 8.02
CA ILE A 263 36.12 30.13 9.12
C ILE A 263 35.80 28.73 8.57
N LYS A 264 34.99 28.64 7.50
CA LYS A 264 34.73 27.38 6.78
C LYS A 264 36.01 26.73 6.26
N GLU A 265 36.83 27.44 5.49
CA GLU A 265 38.04 26.85 4.89
C GLU A 265 39.15 26.55 5.92
N ILE A 266 39.15 27.20 7.10
CA ILE A 266 39.96 26.83 8.27
C ILE A 266 39.40 25.57 8.95
N ASN A 267 38.08 25.49 9.15
CA ASN A 267 37.41 24.34 9.76
C ASN A 267 37.63 23.05 8.96
N ASP A 268 37.66 23.15 7.62
CA ASP A 268 38.05 22.09 6.69
C ASP A 268 39.52 21.62 6.82
N LYS A 269 40.28 22.14 7.78
CA LYS A 269 41.66 21.75 8.10
C LYS A 269 41.82 21.21 9.52
N LEU A 270 40.74 21.16 10.30
CA LEU A 270 40.74 20.52 11.61
C LEU A 270 40.82 18.99 11.48
N SER A 271 41.69 18.39 12.27
CA SER A 271 41.72 16.95 12.50
C SER A 271 40.45 16.49 13.25
N SER A 272 40.17 15.18 13.20
CA SER A 272 38.95 14.60 13.82
C SER A 272 38.85 14.81 15.34
N ASP A 273 39.97 15.07 16.01
CA ASP A 273 40.09 15.38 17.43
C ASP A 273 39.78 16.86 17.78
N GLY A 274 39.74 17.74 16.78
CA GLY A 274 39.57 19.19 16.95
C GLY A 274 40.87 20.00 16.86
N SER A 275 42.02 19.38 16.64
CA SER A 275 43.29 20.09 16.47
C SER A 275 43.41 20.72 15.09
N LEU A 276 44.06 21.89 14.99
CA LEU A 276 44.50 22.45 13.73
C LEU A 276 45.97 22.09 13.52
N TYR A 277 46.22 21.07 12.69
CA TYR A 277 47.57 20.54 12.41
C TYR A 277 48.37 20.06 13.65
N GLU A 278 47.68 19.53 14.68
CA GLU A 278 48.30 19.07 15.94
C GLU A 278 49.15 20.17 16.62
N ASP A 279 48.70 21.43 16.52
CA ASP A 279 49.50 22.62 16.83
C ASP A 279 48.76 23.54 17.82
N VAL A 280 49.42 23.90 18.93
CA VAL A 280 48.77 24.62 20.04
C VAL A 280 48.45 26.07 19.66
N GLU A 281 49.39 26.78 19.04
CA GLU A 281 49.16 28.15 18.56
C GLU A 281 48.04 28.18 17.52
N LEU A 282 48.13 27.35 16.46
CA LEU A 282 47.14 27.40 15.38
C LEU A 282 45.73 27.04 15.88
N THR A 283 45.63 26.07 16.81
CA THR A 283 44.35 25.68 17.41
C THR A 283 43.80 26.79 18.32
N ALA A 284 44.65 27.47 19.12
CA ALA A 284 44.23 28.59 19.97
C ALA A 284 43.76 29.80 19.15
N MET A 285 44.44 30.13 18.05
CA MET A 285 44.02 31.16 17.10
C MET A 285 42.66 30.82 16.46
N TYR A 286 42.42 29.57 16.06
CA TYR A 286 41.13 29.14 15.53
C TYR A 286 40.01 29.30 16.57
N ILE A 287 40.27 28.91 17.82
CA ILE A 287 39.30 29.00 18.92
C ILE A 287 38.88 30.45 19.19
N SER A 288 39.82 31.41 19.22
CA SER A 288 39.50 32.85 19.29
C SER A 288 38.55 33.24 18.15
N ILE A 289 38.97 33.04 16.90
CA ILE A 289 38.21 33.49 15.72
C ILE A 289 36.80 32.88 15.69
N ALA A 290 36.67 31.60 16.03
CA ALA A 290 35.37 30.91 16.08
C ALA A 290 34.49 31.41 17.24
N SER A 291 35.06 31.66 18.42
CA SER A 291 34.34 32.21 19.58
C SER A 291 33.91 33.65 19.34
N ASP A 292 34.83 34.51 18.91
CA ASP A 292 34.60 35.93 18.68
C ASP A 292 33.57 36.14 17.53
N TYR A 293 33.60 35.29 16.50
CA TYR A 293 32.56 35.27 15.46
C TYR A 293 31.18 34.83 15.98
N LEU A 294 31.10 33.78 16.79
CA LEU A 294 29.83 33.32 17.39
C LEU A 294 29.26 34.38 18.36
N GLN A 295 30.12 35.10 19.08
CA GLN A 295 29.72 36.23 19.92
C GLN A 295 29.21 37.41 19.08
N MET A 296 29.86 37.70 17.95
CA MET A 296 29.46 38.77 17.02
C MET A 296 28.06 38.54 16.42
N ILE A 297 27.70 37.29 16.09
CA ILE A 297 26.39 36.97 15.52
C ILE A 297 25.27 36.74 16.56
N ASN A 298 25.60 36.76 17.85
CA ASN A 298 24.69 36.64 19.01
C ASN A 298 24.04 35.24 19.16
N GLU A 299 24.15 34.61 20.34
CA GLU A 299 23.78 33.19 20.59
C GLU A 299 22.29 32.83 20.35
N LYS A 300 21.43 33.81 20.04
CA LYS A 300 20.02 33.59 19.69
C LYS A 300 19.77 33.34 18.21
N ASP A 301 20.69 33.71 17.32
CA ASP A 301 20.57 33.47 15.88
C ASP A 301 21.43 32.29 15.43
N VAL A 302 20.96 31.10 15.80
CA VAL A 302 21.19 29.91 14.98
C VAL A 302 20.38 30.11 13.70
N ASP A 303 21.06 30.23 12.56
CA ASP A 303 20.43 30.32 11.23
C ASP A 303 19.35 29.23 11.09
N SER A 304 18.17 29.59 10.58
CA SER A 304 17.07 28.63 10.37
C SER A 304 17.28 27.89 9.03
N TYR A 305 17.55 26.58 9.05
CA TYR A 305 17.89 25.84 7.81
C TYR A 305 17.39 24.39 7.77
N ILE A 306 17.16 23.87 6.56
CA ILE A 306 16.81 22.46 6.33
C ILE A 306 18.09 21.62 6.30
N LYS A 307 18.34 20.89 7.39
CA LYS A 307 19.51 20.01 7.54
C LYS A 307 19.44 18.81 6.59
N ASN A 308 18.28 18.15 6.52
CA ASN A 308 18.05 16.97 5.70
C ASN A 308 16.55 16.85 5.35
N ILE A 309 16.23 15.98 4.39
CA ILE A 309 14.86 15.47 4.18
C ILE A 309 14.94 13.96 4.33
N VAL A 310 14.30 13.43 5.37
CA VAL A 310 14.14 11.99 5.57
C VAL A 310 13.00 11.51 4.68
N LEU A 311 13.23 10.40 3.98
CA LEU A 311 12.23 9.72 3.17
C LEU A 311 11.88 8.42 3.92
N ALA A 312 10.60 8.19 4.20
CA ALA A 312 10.10 6.95 4.75
C ALA A 312 8.97 6.37 3.89
N THR A 313 8.92 5.06 3.79
CA THR A 313 7.85 4.24 3.22
C THR A 313 7.69 3.00 4.08
N GLU A 314 6.55 2.31 3.98
CA GLU A 314 6.19 1.21 4.88
C GLU A 314 7.09 -0.03 4.74
N ASP A 315 7.47 -0.42 3.50
CA ASP A 315 8.39 -1.54 3.23
C ASP A 315 9.85 -1.12 2.96
N GLY A 316 10.15 0.18 3.12
CA GLY A 316 11.46 0.78 2.82
C GLY A 316 11.82 0.89 1.34
N LYS A 317 10.92 0.54 0.42
CA LYS A 317 11.08 0.70 -1.04
C LYS A 317 10.19 1.81 -1.57
N VAL A 318 10.42 2.22 -2.80
CA VAL A 318 9.58 3.20 -3.51
C VAL A 318 9.17 2.57 -4.85
N LYS A 319 7.91 2.15 -4.95
CA LYS A 319 7.35 1.40 -6.08
C LYS A 319 6.19 2.18 -6.72
N ALA A 320 5.46 1.57 -7.65
CA ALA A 320 4.10 2.01 -7.97
C ALA A 320 3.20 2.09 -6.72
N TYR A 321 2.27 3.03 -6.72
CA TYR A 321 1.25 3.31 -5.70
C TYR A 321 1.72 3.37 -4.23
N THR A 322 3.01 3.56 -3.98
CA THR A 322 3.60 3.69 -2.64
C THR A 322 3.35 5.09 -2.07
N ASP A 323 2.96 5.18 -0.81
CA ASP A 323 2.97 6.44 -0.06
C ASP A 323 4.37 6.73 0.46
N ILE A 324 4.92 7.88 0.05
CA ILE A 324 6.18 8.43 0.54
C ILE A 324 5.90 9.54 1.54
N LEU A 325 6.46 9.38 2.74
CA LEU A 325 6.51 10.41 3.77
C LEU A 325 7.86 11.13 3.70
N PHE A 326 7.84 12.41 3.31
CA PHE A 326 9.02 13.27 3.34
C PHE A 326 9.01 14.13 4.61
N LYS A 327 9.88 13.81 5.56
CA LYS A 327 10.04 14.57 6.82
C LYS A 327 11.25 15.50 6.74
N PRO A 328 11.06 16.82 6.57
CA PRO A 328 12.16 17.77 6.64
C PRO A 328 12.70 17.85 8.08
N VAL A 329 14.02 17.78 8.21
CA VAL A 329 14.74 17.97 9.47
C VAL A 329 15.23 19.41 9.49
N ILE A 330 14.46 20.28 10.13
CA ILE A 330 14.74 21.73 10.19
C ILE A 330 15.45 22.05 11.51
N VAL A 331 16.49 22.87 11.43
CA VAL A 331 17.22 23.42 12.58
C VAL A 331 16.80 24.88 12.74
N GLY A 332 16.54 25.31 13.97
CA GLY A 332 16.21 26.70 14.27
C GLY A 332 14.87 27.18 13.68
N PHE A 333 13.89 26.29 13.48
CA PHE A 333 12.54 26.69 13.06
C PHE A 333 11.93 27.63 14.12
N LYS A 334 11.41 28.79 13.70
CA LYS A 334 10.83 29.83 14.56
C LYS A 334 9.35 30.03 14.21
N ASP A 335 8.56 30.53 15.15
CA ASP A 335 7.18 30.92 14.87
C ASP A 335 7.13 31.97 13.74
N GLY A 336 6.09 31.91 12.90
CA GLY A 336 5.97 32.72 11.68
C GLY A 336 6.65 32.14 10.44
N MET A 337 7.50 31.11 10.57
CA MET A 337 8.09 30.40 9.43
C MET A 337 7.14 29.34 8.85
N SER A 338 7.21 29.11 7.54
CA SER A 338 6.41 28.10 6.83
C SER A 338 7.29 27.19 5.97
N VAL A 339 6.78 26.01 5.62
CA VAL A 339 7.51 24.98 4.87
C VAL A 339 6.70 24.57 3.64
N SER A 340 7.30 24.69 2.46
CA SER A 340 6.69 24.32 1.18
C SER A 340 7.46 23.17 0.53
N GLY A 341 6.75 22.23 -0.08
CA GLY A 341 7.32 21.07 -0.75
C GLY A 341 6.81 20.98 -2.19
N VAL A 342 7.74 20.90 -3.15
CA VAL A 342 7.41 20.73 -4.56
C VAL A 342 8.18 19.52 -5.09
N LEU A 343 7.45 18.57 -5.66
CA LEU A 343 8.00 17.35 -6.24
C LEU A 343 8.08 17.49 -7.77
N TYR A 344 9.20 17.05 -8.33
CA TYR A 344 9.49 17.10 -9.77
C TYR A 344 9.93 15.73 -10.30
N ASP A 345 9.57 15.40 -11.54
CA ASP A 345 10.07 14.23 -12.28
C ASP A 345 11.18 14.59 -13.29
N GLU A 346 11.69 13.62 -14.06
CA GLU A 346 12.72 13.87 -15.10
C GLU A 346 12.17 14.55 -16.36
N ASP A 347 10.86 14.53 -16.59
CA ASP A 347 10.18 15.20 -17.72
C ASP A 347 9.89 16.69 -17.43
N GLY A 348 9.99 17.11 -16.16
CA GLY A 348 9.81 18.49 -15.71
C GLY A 348 8.38 18.83 -15.28
N ASN A 349 7.53 17.84 -15.03
CA ASN A 349 6.24 18.06 -14.37
C ASN A 349 6.48 18.38 -12.88
N SER A 350 5.54 19.08 -12.24
CA SER A 350 5.65 19.48 -10.83
C SER A 350 4.34 19.38 -10.07
N GLU A 351 4.34 18.72 -8.91
CA GLU A 351 3.21 18.63 -7.96
C GLU A 351 3.60 19.32 -6.64
N VAL A 352 2.79 20.26 -6.16
CA VAL A 352 2.97 20.88 -4.84
C VAL A 352 2.33 19.97 -3.79
N LEU A 353 3.04 19.71 -2.70
CA LEU A 353 2.62 18.80 -1.64
C LEU A 353 2.15 19.59 -0.40
N GLU A 354 1.09 19.12 0.25
CA GLU A 354 0.59 19.66 1.50
C GLU A 354 1.50 19.26 2.69
N TYR A 355 1.69 20.17 3.64
CA TYR A 355 2.59 20.00 4.79
C TYR A 355 1.80 19.74 6.08
N ASN A 356 1.64 18.47 6.43
CA ASN A 356 0.82 18.03 7.57
C ASN A 356 1.70 17.26 8.59
N GLU A 357 1.52 17.51 9.89
CA GLU A 357 2.26 16.86 11.01
C GLU A 357 3.80 16.87 10.88
N ASN A 358 4.35 17.95 10.31
CA ASN A 358 5.77 18.08 9.93
C ASN A 358 6.25 17.07 8.87
N THR A 359 5.38 16.69 7.93
CA THR A 359 5.69 15.83 6.79
C THR A 359 4.96 16.28 5.52
N PHE A 360 5.51 15.92 4.36
CA PHE A 360 4.76 15.90 3.10
C PHE A 360 4.41 14.46 2.74
N VAL A 361 3.20 14.23 2.24
CA VAL A 361 2.75 12.92 1.75
C VAL A 361 2.68 12.97 0.22
N TYR A 362 3.22 11.97 -0.45
CA TYR A 362 3.09 11.79 -1.90
C TYR A 362 2.84 10.32 -2.24
N ASN A 363 1.76 10.06 -2.97
CA ASN A 363 1.57 8.75 -3.59
C ASN A 363 2.23 8.71 -4.98
N THR A 364 3.06 7.70 -5.23
CA THR A 364 3.76 7.51 -6.50
C THR A 364 2.87 7.15 -7.69
N LYS A 365 1.60 6.79 -7.46
CA LYS A 365 0.63 6.43 -8.53
C LYS A 365 1.26 5.42 -9.49
N ASN A 366 1.12 5.61 -10.80
CA ASN A 366 1.80 4.83 -11.84
C ASN A 366 3.08 5.50 -12.39
N HIS A 367 3.69 6.44 -11.65
CA HIS A 367 4.95 7.07 -12.05
C HIS A 367 6.14 6.08 -11.94
N LEU A 368 7.16 6.28 -12.77
CA LEU A 368 8.35 5.43 -12.89
C LEU A 368 9.58 6.31 -13.13
N GLY A 369 10.73 5.95 -12.57
CA GLY A 369 12.00 6.66 -12.79
C GLY A 369 12.36 7.62 -11.65
N LYS A 370 13.24 8.60 -11.93
CA LYS A 370 13.77 9.48 -10.87
C LYS A 370 12.82 10.64 -10.58
N CYS A 371 12.64 10.92 -9.31
CA CYS A 371 11.91 12.09 -8.84
C CYS A 371 12.75 12.83 -7.79
N HIS A 372 12.45 14.10 -7.59
CA HIS A 372 13.13 14.91 -6.59
C HIS A 372 12.16 15.88 -5.92
N ILE A 373 12.15 15.89 -4.58
CA ILE A 373 11.41 16.87 -3.80
C ILE A 373 12.34 18.03 -3.43
N LEU A 374 11.94 19.24 -3.79
CA LEU A 374 12.46 20.50 -3.28
C LEU A 374 11.61 20.88 -2.07
N VAL A 375 12.20 20.86 -0.87
CA VAL A 375 11.60 21.47 0.32
C VAL A 375 12.23 22.83 0.55
N THR A 376 11.41 23.82 0.84
CA THR A 376 11.79 25.23 1.02
C THR A 376 11.19 25.77 2.31
N LEU A 377 12.04 26.35 3.15
CA LEU A 377 11.70 27.08 4.37
C LEU A 377 11.58 28.56 4.01
N ILE A 378 10.45 29.15 4.39
CA ILE A 378 10.02 30.50 4.03
C ILE A 378 9.74 31.28 5.33
N ASP A 379 10.08 32.57 5.36
CA ASP A 379 9.82 33.45 6.51
C ASP A 379 8.38 34.02 6.52
N GLU A 380 8.08 34.86 7.51
CA GLU A 380 6.79 35.54 7.66
C GLU A 380 6.48 36.56 6.55
N ASN A 381 7.48 36.98 5.77
CA ASN A 381 7.37 37.94 4.67
C ASN A 381 7.24 37.25 3.28
N GLY A 382 7.43 35.93 3.21
CA GLY A 382 7.44 35.16 1.97
C GLY A 382 8.83 35.02 1.32
N GLU A 383 9.91 35.41 2.00
CA GLU A 383 11.28 35.24 1.53
C GLU A 383 11.83 33.83 1.84
N VAL A 384 12.64 33.29 0.92
CA VAL A 384 13.22 31.95 1.05
C VAL A 384 14.46 31.98 1.94
N ILE A 385 14.35 31.37 3.12
CA ILE A 385 15.46 31.26 4.08
C ILE A 385 16.41 30.12 3.68
N SER A 386 15.86 28.97 3.30
CA SER A 386 16.63 27.75 3.06
C SER A 386 15.87 26.77 2.16
N SER A 387 16.55 26.17 1.18
CA SER A 387 15.98 25.09 0.36
C SER A 387 16.88 23.87 0.36
N LYS A 388 16.28 22.68 0.29
CA LYS A 388 16.97 21.39 0.18
C LYS A 388 16.27 20.54 -0.88
N ILE A 389 17.05 19.89 -1.73
CA ILE A 389 16.54 18.90 -2.68
C ILE A 389 16.88 17.49 -2.18
N LYS A 390 15.91 16.57 -2.30
CA LYS A 390 16.08 15.15 -2.01
C LYS A 390 15.65 14.33 -3.23
N ASN A 391 16.65 13.76 -3.90
CA ASN A 391 16.44 12.84 -5.02
C ASN A 391 16.05 11.45 -4.50
N PHE A 392 15.18 10.77 -5.23
CA PHE A 392 14.81 9.37 -5.05
C PHE A 392 14.45 8.76 -6.41
N ASN A 393 14.19 7.45 -6.44
CA ASN A 393 13.78 6.74 -7.65
C ASN A 393 12.57 5.88 -7.34
N ILE A 394 11.53 5.97 -8.17
CA ILE A 394 10.40 5.06 -8.17
C ILE A 394 10.82 3.83 -8.99
N GLU A 395 10.98 2.69 -8.32
CA GLU A 395 11.37 1.42 -8.92
C GLU A 395 10.26 0.84 -9.79
N GLU A 396 10.67 0.04 -10.78
CA GLU A 396 9.74 -0.70 -11.63
C GLU A 396 9.03 -1.78 -10.82
N TYR A 397 7.69 -1.73 -10.77
CA TYR A 397 6.89 -2.60 -9.92
C TYR A 397 5.65 -3.09 -10.65
N PHE A 398 5.35 -4.38 -10.50
CA PHE A 398 4.12 -5.00 -10.98
C PHE A 398 3.60 -6.00 -9.95
N GLU A 399 2.40 -5.75 -9.47
CA GLU A 399 1.69 -6.61 -8.51
C GLU A 399 0.21 -6.71 -8.90
N ILE A 400 -0.37 -7.88 -8.69
CA ILE A 400 -1.82 -8.10 -8.73
C ILE A 400 -2.24 -8.36 -7.29
N SER A 401 -2.91 -7.40 -6.66
CA SER A 401 -3.23 -7.45 -5.22
C SER A 401 -4.45 -8.31 -4.93
N SER A 402 -5.40 -8.39 -5.86
CA SER A 402 -6.67 -9.10 -5.69
C SER A 402 -7.23 -9.61 -7.03
N LEU A 403 -8.17 -10.54 -6.95
CA LEU A 403 -8.77 -11.23 -8.08
C LEU A 403 -10.25 -11.46 -7.80
N ASN A 404 -11.12 -11.04 -8.70
CA ASN A 404 -12.54 -11.40 -8.74
C ASN A 404 -12.81 -12.31 -9.96
N ILE A 405 -13.76 -13.23 -9.82
CA ILE A 405 -14.17 -14.15 -10.88
C ILE A 405 -15.69 -14.05 -11.01
N GLU A 406 -16.14 -13.22 -11.95
CA GLU A 406 -17.55 -13.16 -12.31
C GLU A 406 -17.89 -14.44 -13.10
N VAL A 407 -18.93 -15.17 -12.67
CA VAL A 407 -19.40 -16.38 -13.34
C VAL A 407 -20.91 -16.34 -13.47
N THR A 408 -21.40 -16.45 -14.71
CA THR A 408 -22.83 -16.40 -15.07
C THR A 408 -23.18 -17.63 -15.93
N PRO A 409 -24.23 -18.41 -15.60
CA PRO A 409 -25.00 -18.35 -14.36
C PRO A 409 -24.27 -19.06 -13.21
N LYS A 410 -24.48 -18.63 -11.96
CA LYS A 410 -23.96 -19.36 -10.78
C LYS A 410 -24.62 -20.73 -10.55
N ALA A 411 -25.81 -20.95 -11.12
CA ALA A 411 -26.48 -22.26 -11.15
C ALA A 411 -26.77 -22.69 -12.60
N TYR A 412 -26.40 -23.93 -12.94
CA TYR A 412 -26.46 -24.46 -14.30
C TYR A 412 -27.36 -25.71 -14.41
N LYS A 413 -28.38 -25.64 -15.27
CA LYS A 413 -29.19 -26.82 -15.62
C LYS A 413 -28.44 -27.72 -16.61
N ILE A 414 -28.24 -28.97 -16.22
CA ILE A 414 -27.71 -30.06 -17.05
C ILE A 414 -28.53 -30.19 -18.34
N GLY A 415 -27.86 -30.39 -19.48
CA GLY A 415 -28.48 -30.48 -20.80
C GLY A 415 -29.07 -29.17 -21.36
N SER A 416 -28.98 -28.03 -20.66
CA SER A 416 -29.61 -26.77 -21.11
C SER A 416 -28.98 -26.14 -22.37
N ASN A 417 -27.81 -26.60 -22.80
CA ASN A 417 -27.01 -26.04 -23.91
C ASN A 417 -26.65 -24.55 -23.76
N ARG A 418 -26.94 -23.93 -22.61
CA ARG A 418 -26.42 -22.60 -22.28
C ARG A 418 -24.93 -22.66 -22.03
N LYS A 419 -24.26 -21.51 -22.18
CA LYS A 419 -22.88 -21.37 -21.76
C LYS A 419 -22.80 -21.02 -20.29
N ILE A 420 -21.77 -21.52 -19.62
CA ILE A 420 -21.20 -20.89 -18.44
C ILE A 420 -20.17 -19.88 -18.96
N GLU A 421 -20.34 -18.63 -18.56
CA GLU A 421 -19.46 -17.51 -18.90
C GLU A 421 -18.63 -17.15 -17.67
N ILE A 422 -17.30 -17.09 -17.81
CA ILE A 422 -16.31 -16.88 -16.75
C ILE A 422 -15.43 -15.69 -17.14
N THR A 423 -15.43 -14.64 -16.31
CA THR A 423 -14.73 -13.38 -16.56
C THR A 423 -13.81 -13.04 -15.38
N PRO A 424 -12.50 -13.32 -15.46
CA PRO A 424 -11.53 -12.89 -14.47
C PRO A 424 -11.28 -11.39 -14.53
N LYS A 425 -11.29 -10.75 -13.36
CA LYS A 425 -11.01 -9.32 -13.19
C LYS A 425 -10.01 -9.16 -12.05
N ALA A 426 -8.94 -8.40 -12.25
CA ALA A 426 -7.86 -8.34 -11.27
C ALA A 426 -7.45 -6.90 -10.94
N PHE A 427 -7.23 -6.60 -9.67
CA PHE A 427 -6.74 -5.28 -9.28
C PHE A 427 -5.21 -5.25 -9.39
N VAL A 428 -4.68 -4.23 -10.07
CA VAL A 428 -3.26 -4.15 -10.43
C VAL A 428 -2.62 -2.90 -9.86
N LEU A 429 -1.50 -3.09 -9.17
CA LEU A 429 -0.62 -2.03 -8.65
C LEU A 429 0.66 -2.03 -9.48
N THR A 430 0.73 -1.19 -10.51
CA THR A 430 1.88 -1.16 -11.42
C THR A 430 2.18 0.22 -12.00
N ASN A 431 3.45 0.42 -12.35
CA ASN A 431 3.97 1.54 -13.15
C ASN A 431 4.65 1.07 -14.44
N THR A 432 4.47 -0.21 -14.80
CA THR A 432 5.06 -0.86 -15.97
C THR A 432 4.07 -1.81 -16.64
N ASP A 433 4.17 -1.96 -17.95
CA ASP A 433 3.31 -2.84 -18.71
C ASP A 433 3.80 -4.29 -18.56
N ARG A 434 2.90 -5.23 -18.23
CA ARG A 434 3.20 -6.67 -18.21
C ARG A 434 2.20 -7.48 -18.99
N LYS A 435 2.71 -8.45 -19.74
CA LYS A 435 1.89 -9.49 -20.36
C LYS A 435 1.59 -10.58 -19.34
N THR A 436 0.33 -10.75 -19.02
CA THR A 436 -0.20 -11.74 -18.08
C THR A 436 -1.19 -12.65 -18.79
N SER A 437 -1.35 -13.85 -18.25
CA SER A 437 -2.36 -14.81 -18.67
C SER A 437 -3.26 -15.16 -17.50
N ALA A 438 -4.57 -15.17 -17.71
CA ALA A 438 -5.52 -15.84 -16.83
C ALA A 438 -5.76 -17.25 -17.36
N SER A 439 -5.14 -18.25 -16.73
CA SER A 439 -5.47 -19.67 -16.92
C SER A 439 -6.76 -19.98 -16.18
N ILE A 440 -7.79 -20.38 -16.92
CA ILE A 440 -9.11 -20.75 -16.41
C ILE A 440 -9.24 -22.27 -16.55
N SER A 441 -9.66 -22.93 -15.48
CA SER A 441 -9.85 -24.38 -15.43
C SER A 441 -11.11 -24.70 -14.65
N VAL A 442 -11.91 -25.65 -15.14
CA VAL A 442 -13.13 -26.09 -14.46
C VAL A 442 -13.01 -27.57 -14.14
N GLU A 443 -12.91 -27.85 -12.84
CA GLU A 443 -12.86 -29.20 -12.26
C GLU A 443 -14.31 -29.68 -12.01
N ASP A 444 -14.62 -30.93 -12.37
CA ASP A 444 -15.84 -31.61 -11.95
C ASP A 444 -15.74 -32.13 -10.49
N LYS A 445 -16.82 -32.76 -10.00
CA LYS A 445 -16.91 -33.31 -8.64
C LYS A 445 -15.87 -34.41 -8.33
N ASP A 446 -15.36 -35.09 -9.35
CA ASP A 446 -14.38 -36.19 -9.25
C ASP A 446 -12.94 -35.66 -9.48
N GLY A 447 -12.79 -34.37 -9.77
CA GLY A 447 -11.53 -33.67 -9.99
C GLY A 447 -11.01 -33.72 -11.44
N ASN A 448 -11.83 -34.15 -12.41
CA ASN A 448 -11.45 -34.11 -13.82
C ASN A 448 -11.61 -32.68 -14.35
N ILE A 449 -10.65 -32.20 -15.12
CA ILE A 449 -10.76 -30.89 -15.77
C ILE A 449 -11.59 -31.05 -17.05
N ILE A 450 -12.81 -30.52 -17.05
CA ILE A 450 -13.77 -30.60 -18.17
C ILE A 450 -13.67 -29.43 -19.14
N TYR A 451 -13.11 -28.30 -18.71
CA TYR A 451 -12.87 -27.13 -19.56
C TYR A 451 -11.60 -26.40 -19.13
N MET A 452 -10.89 -25.87 -20.13
CA MET A 452 -9.75 -24.97 -19.97
C MET A 452 -9.82 -23.85 -21.01
N ASP A 453 -9.44 -22.65 -20.61
CA ASP A 453 -9.20 -21.52 -21.51
C ASP A 453 -8.02 -20.69 -20.96
N GLU A 454 -7.35 -19.93 -21.82
CA GLU A 454 -6.26 -19.03 -21.41
C GLU A 454 -6.52 -17.65 -22.05
N LYS A 455 -6.60 -16.62 -21.21
CA LYS A 455 -6.83 -15.24 -21.65
C LYS A 455 -5.59 -14.42 -21.42
N GLU A 456 -4.90 -14.09 -22.50
CA GLU A 456 -3.76 -13.17 -22.47
C GLU A 456 -4.25 -11.72 -22.40
N LEU A 457 -3.63 -10.92 -21.54
CA LEU A 457 -3.83 -9.48 -21.43
C LEU A 457 -2.45 -8.79 -21.32
N VAL A 458 -2.40 -7.51 -21.65
CA VAL A 458 -1.31 -6.63 -21.19
C VAL A 458 -1.91 -5.75 -20.11
N CYS A 459 -1.59 -6.04 -18.86
CA CYS A 459 -1.89 -5.15 -17.74
C CYS A 459 -0.99 -3.92 -17.88
N GLY A 460 -1.56 -2.82 -18.35
CA GLY A 460 -0.85 -1.58 -18.57
C GLY A 460 -0.72 -0.75 -17.30
N LYS A 461 0.28 0.13 -17.26
CA LYS A 461 0.49 1.11 -16.18
C LYS A 461 -0.71 2.03 -15.88
N ASP A 462 -1.61 2.24 -16.83
CA ASP A 462 -2.71 3.21 -16.73
C ASP A 462 -4.03 2.58 -16.25
N ASP A 463 -4.12 1.24 -16.18
CA ASP A 463 -5.32 0.49 -15.80
C ASP A 463 -5.17 -0.14 -14.40
N ARG A 464 -6.11 0.11 -13.49
CA ARG A 464 -6.12 -0.51 -12.15
C ARG A 464 -7.00 -1.76 -12.03
N CYS A 465 -7.99 -1.92 -12.91
CA CYS A 465 -8.76 -3.16 -13.03
C CYS A 465 -8.48 -3.80 -14.39
N ALA A 466 -7.93 -5.00 -14.37
CA ALA A 466 -7.52 -5.76 -15.54
C ALA A 466 -8.58 -6.81 -15.90
N LEU A 467 -9.32 -6.56 -16.98
CA LEU A 467 -10.41 -7.42 -17.48
C LEU A 467 -9.88 -8.46 -18.47
N TYR A 468 -9.73 -9.71 -18.02
CA TYR A 468 -9.33 -10.82 -18.87
C TYR A 468 -10.58 -11.35 -19.58
N GLY A 469 -10.70 -11.10 -20.89
CA GLY A 469 -11.96 -11.24 -21.63
C GLY A 469 -12.67 -12.59 -21.49
N THR A 470 -13.99 -12.54 -21.34
CA THR A 470 -14.88 -13.66 -20.98
C THR A 470 -14.61 -14.97 -21.74
N SER A 471 -14.52 -16.06 -20.99
CA SER A 471 -14.47 -17.44 -21.47
C SER A 471 -15.87 -18.04 -21.40
N ALA A 472 -16.34 -18.72 -22.44
CA ALA A 472 -17.74 -19.11 -22.52
C ALA A 472 -17.92 -20.50 -23.16
N PHE A 473 -18.35 -21.48 -22.38
CA PHE A 473 -18.41 -22.90 -22.76
C PHE A 473 -19.70 -23.59 -22.33
N VAL A 474 -20.10 -24.64 -23.05
CA VAL A 474 -21.21 -25.53 -22.65
C VAL A 474 -20.59 -26.75 -21.95
N PRO A 475 -20.88 -27.02 -20.67
CA PRO A 475 -20.38 -28.21 -19.97
C PRO A 475 -21.07 -29.50 -20.44
N GLU A 476 -20.28 -30.49 -20.87
CA GLU A 476 -20.74 -31.85 -21.19
C GLU A 476 -20.79 -32.70 -19.91
N ILE A 477 -21.91 -32.65 -19.16
CA ILE A 477 -22.07 -33.33 -17.86
C ILE A 477 -23.48 -33.92 -17.75
N GLU A 478 -23.59 -35.13 -17.20
CA GLU A 478 -24.85 -35.87 -17.04
C GLU A 478 -25.34 -36.00 -15.58
N GLU A 479 -24.53 -35.64 -14.58
CA GLU A 479 -24.84 -35.83 -13.15
C GLU A 479 -24.73 -34.53 -12.32
N LYS A 480 -25.63 -34.34 -11.34
CA LYS A 480 -25.56 -33.21 -10.39
C LYS A 480 -24.28 -33.18 -9.54
N GLY A 481 -23.95 -31.97 -9.07
CA GLY A 481 -22.79 -31.69 -8.24
C GLY A 481 -22.45 -30.20 -8.21
N LEU A 482 -21.21 -29.87 -7.84
CA LEU A 482 -20.62 -28.55 -8.05
C LEU A 482 -19.53 -28.67 -9.12
N LEU A 483 -19.50 -27.73 -10.05
CA LEU A 483 -18.30 -27.41 -10.79
C LEU A 483 -17.44 -26.44 -9.98
N LYS A 484 -16.14 -26.63 -10.06
CA LYS A 484 -15.15 -25.82 -9.36
C LYS A 484 -14.33 -25.05 -10.38
N VAL A 485 -14.64 -23.77 -10.52
CA VAL A 485 -13.98 -22.83 -11.42
C VAL A 485 -12.74 -22.28 -10.71
N ARG A 486 -11.57 -22.72 -11.14
CA ARG A 486 -10.28 -22.21 -10.68
C ARG A 486 -9.70 -21.27 -11.74
N VAL A 487 -9.35 -20.06 -11.31
CA VAL A 487 -8.59 -19.12 -12.13
C VAL A 487 -7.24 -18.85 -11.48
N VAL A 488 -6.18 -18.90 -12.29
CA VAL A 488 -4.80 -18.56 -11.91
C VAL A 488 -4.33 -17.47 -12.86
N ILE A 489 -3.90 -16.32 -12.34
CA ILE A 489 -3.19 -15.33 -13.16
C ILE A 489 -1.69 -15.55 -13.01
N HIS A 490 -0.99 -15.58 -14.15
CA HIS A 490 0.44 -15.85 -14.21
C HIS A 490 1.18 -14.91 -15.18
N GLU A 491 2.44 -14.62 -14.85
CA GLU A 491 3.42 -13.92 -15.67
C GLU A 491 4.39 -14.99 -16.21
N GLY A 492 4.13 -15.48 -17.43
CA GLY A 492 4.82 -16.65 -17.97
C GLY A 492 4.63 -17.89 -17.08
N ASN A 493 5.71 -18.35 -16.44
CA ASN A 493 5.70 -19.51 -15.54
C ASN A 493 5.47 -19.14 -14.04
N LYS A 494 5.33 -17.86 -13.71
CA LYS A 494 5.17 -17.38 -12.33
C LYS A 494 3.69 -17.13 -12.06
N ASN A 495 3.06 -17.97 -11.23
CA ASN A 495 1.74 -17.66 -10.67
C ASN A 495 1.85 -16.38 -9.83
N LEU A 496 0.91 -15.45 -10.03
CA LEU A 496 0.83 -14.19 -9.30
C LEU A 496 -0.24 -14.28 -8.20
N ILE A 497 -1.44 -14.71 -8.58
CA ILE A 497 -2.60 -14.91 -7.70
C ILE A 497 -3.48 -16.02 -8.27
N SER A 498 -4.25 -16.68 -7.40
CA SER A 498 -5.24 -17.68 -7.82
C SER A 498 -6.45 -17.66 -6.92
N LYS A 499 -7.65 -17.79 -7.49
CA LYS A 499 -8.93 -17.85 -6.77
C LYS A 499 -9.79 -18.99 -7.30
N ILE A 500 -10.72 -19.44 -6.47
CA ILE A 500 -11.65 -20.53 -6.77
C ILE A 500 -13.06 -20.02 -6.51
N THR A 501 -13.98 -20.35 -7.40
CA THR A 501 -15.43 -20.15 -7.25
C THR A 501 -16.16 -21.40 -7.79
N TYR A 502 -17.47 -21.47 -7.67
CA TYR A 502 -18.25 -22.68 -7.98
C TYR A 502 -19.43 -22.39 -8.90
N VAL A 503 -19.92 -23.43 -9.59
CA VAL A 503 -21.20 -23.40 -10.33
C VAL A 503 -22.02 -24.63 -9.96
N LYS A 504 -23.27 -24.41 -9.54
CA LYS A 504 -24.17 -25.42 -8.97
C LYS A 504 -24.92 -26.17 -10.08
N LEU A 505 -24.62 -27.47 -10.28
CA LEU A 505 -25.25 -28.30 -11.32
C LEU A 505 -26.56 -28.90 -10.83
N PHE A 506 -27.63 -28.78 -11.62
CA PHE A 506 -28.92 -29.40 -11.32
C PHE A 506 -29.58 -30.07 -12.53
N GLU A 507 -30.31 -31.15 -12.28
CA GLU A 507 -30.82 -32.07 -13.30
C GLU A 507 -32.23 -31.70 -13.81
N THR A 508 -33.08 -31.10 -12.95
CA THR A 508 -34.56 -31.04 -13.07
C THR A 508 -35.10 -30.99 -14.51
N GLU A 509 -35.58 -32.12 -15.00
CA GLU A 509 -36.17 -32.28 -16.34
C GLU A 509 -37.48 -31.50 -16.47
N ASP A 510 -37.73 -31.00 -17.68
CA ASP A 510 -39.01 -30.67 -18.33
C ASP A 510 -40.14 -29.87 -17.64
N GLU A 511 -39.93 -29.30 -16.46
CA GLU A 511 -40.88 -28.36 -15.85
C GLU A 511 -40.54 -26.87 -16.06
N ASN A 512 -41.58 -26.05 -16.00
CA ASN A 512 -41.45 -24.62 -15.84
C ASN A 512 -40.81 -24.29 -14.48
N ARG A 513 -39.92 -23.30 -14.47
CA ARG A 513 -39.14 -22.93 -13.29
C ARG A 513 -38.68 -21.48 -13.36
N ILE A 514 -38.32 -20.92 -12.22
CA ILE A 514 -37.64 -19.62 -12.14
C ILE A 514 -36.13 -19.88 -11.93
N ASP A 515 -35.30 -19.35 -12.84
CA ASP A 515 -33.85 -19.19 -12.63
C ASP A 515 -33.60 -17.81 -11.99
N ILE A 516 -32.54 -17.67 -11.18
CA ILE A 516 -32.09 -16.41 -10.57
C ILE A 516 -30.56 -16.30 -10.66
N ASP A 517 -30.04 -15.11 -10.95
CA ASP A 517 -28.60 -14.77 -10.98
C ASP A 517 -28.41 -13.33 -10.46
N TYR A 518 -27.17 -12.91 -10.18
CA TYR A 518 -26.88 -11.54 -9.72
C TYR A 518 -25.62 -10.94 -10.34
N LYS A 519 -25.53 -9.60 -10.32
CA LYS A 519 -24.33 -8.80 -10.66
C LYS A 519 -24.11 -7.69 -9.63
N THR A 520 -22.87 -7.22 -9.52
CA THR A 520 -22.49 -6.05 -8.71
C THR A 520 -22.01 -4.91 -9.62
N SER A 521 -22.22 -3.65 -9.24
CA SER A 521 -21.68 -2.50 -9.99
C SER A 521 -20.16 -2.39 -9.89
N GLU A 522 -19.61 -2.77 -8.73
CA GLU A 522 -18.18 -2.75 -8.44
C GLU A 522 -17.65 -4.19 -8.23
N ASP A 523 -16.39 -4.39 -8.58
CA ASP A 523 -15.69 -5.68 -8.43
C ASP A 523 -14.84 -5.77 -7.15
N PHE A 524 -14.54 -4.62 -6.54
CA PHE A 524 -13.73 -4.45 -5.33
C PHE A 524 -14.18 -3.19 -4.57
N ILE A 525 -14.03 -3.16 -3.24
CA ILE A 525 -14.29 -1.95 -2.45
C ILE A 525 -13.01 -1.14 -2.30
N GLU A 526 -12.95 0.04 -2.91
CA GLU A 526 -11.87 1.02 -2.66
C GLU A 526 -12.16 1.89 -1.43
N LYS A 527 -11.18 2.71 -1.02
CA LYS A 527 -11.42 3.71 0.04
C LYS A 527 -12.51 4.70 -0.39
N ASP A 528 -12.45 5.16 -1.63
CA ASP A 528 -13.36 6.12 -2.26
C ASP A 528 -14.61 5.48 -2.94
N THR A 529 -14.78 4.16 -2.88
CA THR A 529 -16.08 3.52 -3.18
C THR A 529 -17.10 3.96 -2.14
N LYS A 530 -18.10 4.73 -2.59
CA LYS A 530 -19.20 5.27 -1.78
C LYS A 530 -20.43 4.38 -1.77
N SER A 531 -20.74 3.74 -2.89
CA SER A 531 -21.86 2.81 -2.99
C SER A 531 -21.55 1.62 -3.90
N VAL A 532 -22.30 0.54 -3.71
CA VAL A 532 -22.32 -0.65 -4.57
C VAL A 532 -23.77 -1.06 -4.83
N ASP A 533 -24.12 -1.21 -6.09
CA ASP A 533 -25.38 -1.80 -6.51
C ASP A 533 -25.25 -3.33 -6.62
N VAL A 534 -26.30 -4.05 -6.22
CA VAL A 534 -26.50 -5.47 -6.47
C VAL A 534 -27.80 -5.64 -7.28
N ASP A 535 -27.65 -6.03 -8.54
CA ASP A 535 -28.76 -6.30 -9.46
C ASP A 535 -29.03 -7.80 -9.50
N PHE A 536 -30.12 -8.27 -8.87
CA PHE A 536 -30.65 -9.62 -9.07
C PHE A 536 -31.58 -9.65 -10.29
N ASN A 537 -31.49 -10.69 -11.11
CA ASN A 537 -32.44 -10.95 -12.20
C ASN A 537 -33.06 -12.34 -12.06
N LEU A 538 -34.37 -12.38 -11.80
CA LEU A 538 -35.20 -13.57 -11.83
C LEU A 538 -35.78 -13.73 -13.23
N SER A 539 -35.62 -14.89 -13.84
CA SER A 539 -36.06 -15.11 -15.22
C SER A 539 -36.81 -16.44 -15.38
N GLY A 540 -38.05 -16.34 -15.86
CA GLY A 540 -38.98 -17.46 -15.95
C GLY A 540 -38.72 -18.37 -17.15
N LYS A 541 -38.54 -19.66 -16.91
CA LYS A 541 -38.11 -20.66 -17.89
C LYS A 541 -39.14 -21.78 -18.06
N GLY A 542 -39.05 -22.50 -19.17
CA GLY A 542 -39.90 -23.65 -19.47
C GLY A 542 -39.69 -24.16 -20.90
N LEU A 543 -40.49 -25.14 -21.32
CA LEU A 543 -40.44 -25.77 -22.66
C LEU A 543 -40.68 -24.79 -23.85
N SER A 544 -40.99 -23.52 -23.57
CA SER A 544 -41.17 -22.44 -24.55
C SER A 544 -39.85 -21.86 -25.11
N GLU A 545 -38.69 -22.14 -24.51
CA GLU A 545 -37.40 -21.55 -24.96
C GLU A 545 -37.03 -21.90 -26.42
N THR A 546 -37.55 -23.00 -26.98
CA THR A 546 -37.38 -23.39 -28.39
C THR A 546 -38.64 -23.32 -29.24
N ILE A 547 -39.81 -23.10 -28.63
CA ILE A 547 -41.09 -22.86 -29.32
C ILE A 547 -41.69 -21.57 -28.76
N LYS A 548 -41.46 -20.45 -29.48
CA LYS A 548 -42.13 -19.19 -29.13
C LYS A 548 -43.65 -19.41 -29.10
N ARG A 549 -44.27 -19.08 -27.97
CA ARG A 549 -45.71 -18.74 -27.88
C ARG A 549 -46.06 -17.87 -29.09
N ARG A 550 -47.11 -18.22 -29.84
CA ARG A 550 -47.57 -17.34 -30.93
C ARG A 550 -47.97 -16.00 -30.30
N PRO A 551 -47.49 -14.86 -30.83
CA PRO A 551 -47.86 -13.55 -30.28
C PRO A 551 -49.38 -13.40 -30.24
N MET A 552 -49.93 -12.91 -29.13
CA MET A 552 -51.38 -12.85 -28.98
C MET A 552 -51.97 -11.58 -29.58
N ASP A 553 -53.21 -11.69 -30.06
CA ASP A 553 -54.12 -10.56 -30.24
C ASP A 553 -55.29 -10.71 -29.27
N ILE A 554 -55.50 -9.69 -28.43
CA ILE A 554 -56.48 -9.68 -27.34
C ILE A 554 -57.51 -8.59 -27.60
N ILE A 555 -58.80 -8.95 -27.68
CA ILE A 555 -59.90 -7.98 -27.71
C ILE A 555 -60.61 -8.01 -26.36
N ILE A 556 -60.55 -6.90 -25.63
CA ILE A 556 -61.34 -6.72 -24.40
C ILE A 556 -62.65 -6.02 -24.77
N ILE A 557 -63.76 -6.73 -24.59
CA ILE A 557 -65.12 -6.22 -24.77
C ILE A 557 -65.68 -5.84 -23.40
N LEU A 558 -66.00 -4.57 -23.22
CA LEU A 558 -66.67 -4.04 -22.03
C LEU A 558 -68.13 -3.73 -22.34
N ASP A 559 -69.04 -4.17 -21.48
CA ASP A 559 -70.45 -3.82 -21.57
C ASP A 559 -70.67 -2.35 -21.20
N ASP A 560 -71.11 -1.54 -22.16
CA ASP A 560 -71.44 -0.11 -21.98
C ASP A 560 -72.96 0.16 -22.00
N SER A 561 -73.76 -0.86 -21.73
CA SER A 561 -75.21 -0.76 -21.51
C SER A 561 -75.56 -0.03 -20.22
N GLY A 562 -76.84 0.32 -20.06
CA GLY A 562 -77.27 1.18 -18.95
C GLY A 562 -77.19 0.56 -17.55
N SER A 563 -77.08 -0.77 -17.41
CA SER A 563 -77.02 -1.47 -16.12
C SER A 563 -75.66 -1.35 -15.43
N MET A 564 -74.57 -1.45 -16.21
CA MET A 564 -73.16 -1.34 -15.77
C MET A 564 -72.78 -0.01 -15.10
N SER A 565 -73.68 0.99 -15.09
CA SER A 565 -73.40 2.36 -14.68
C SER A 565 -72.88 2.49 -13.23
N GLY A 566 -71.82 3.30 -13.06
CA GLY A 566 -71.25 3.60 -11.74
C GLY A 566 -70.07 2.68 -11.38
N LYS A 567 -70.26 1.82 -10.36
CA LYS A 567 -69.18 0.95 -9.85
C LYS A 567 -68.78 -0.12 -10.84
N ASP A 568 -69.73 -0.84 -11.42
CA ASP A 568 -69.51 -2.14 -12.08
C ASP A 568 -68.76 -1.98 -13.41
N TRP A 569 -68.93 -0.84 -14.08
CA TRP A 569 -68.06 -0.34 -15.14
C TRP A 569 -66.62 -0.06 -14.68
N ASN A 570 -66.43 0.56 -13.51
CA ASN A 570 -65.11 0.82 -12.95
C ASN A 570 -64.40 -0.47 -12.52
N GLU A 571 -65.15 -1.45 -11.99
CA GLU A 571 -64.65 -2.78 -11.66
C GLU A 571 -64.32 -3.58 -12.93
N SER A 572 -65.13 -3.49 -13.98
CA SER A 572 -64.80 -4.08 -15.29
C SER A 572 -63.58 -3.42 -15.94
N ILE A 573 -63.37 -2.12 -15.72
CA ILE A 573 -62.12 -1.43 -16.07
C ILE A 573 -60.94 -1.95 -15.22
N ASN A 574 -61.13 -2.26 -13.93
CA ASN A 574 -60.08 -2.83 -13.08
C ASN A 574 -59.66 -4.23 -13.58
N GLY A 575 -60.62 -5.11 -13.90
CA GLY A 575 -60.35 -6.41 -14.53
C GLY A 575 -59.66 -6.29 -15.89
N ALA A 576 -60.08 -5.34 -16.72
CA ALA A 576 -59.41 -5.05 -17.99
C ALA A 576 -57.97 -4.53 -17.83
N ILE A 577 -57.74 -3.62 -16.88
CA ILE A 577 -56.40 -3.12 -16.52
C ILE A 577 -55.51 -4.28 -16.07
N ASN A 578 -56.05 -5.21 -15.28
CA ASN A 578 -55.31 -6.41 -14.89
C ASN A 578 -54.81 -7.18 -16.13
N ILE A 579 -55.71 -7.56 -17.05
CA ILE A 579 -55.35 -8.28 -18.29
C ILE A 579 -54.28 -7.54 -19.10
N ILE A 580 -54.40 -6.22 -19.28
CA ILE A 580 -53.38 -5.41 -20.01
C ILE A 580 -52.03 -5.43 -19.29
N SER A 581 -52.02 -5.38 -17.95
CA SER A 581 -50.79 -5.38 -17.17
C SER A 581 -49.94 -6.64 -17.38
N LYS A 582 -50.57 -7.79 -17.67
CA LYS A 582 -49.91 -9.10 -17.83
C LYS A 582 -49.50 -9.45 -19.28
N MET A 583 -49.84 -8.63 -20.28
CA MET A 583 -49.44 -8.85 -21.69
C MET A 583 -47.91 -9.00 -21.87
N GLN A 584 -47.46 -9.79 -22.84
CA GLN A 584 -46.04 -9.84 -23.24
C GLN A 584 -45.73 -8.81 -24.35
N PRO A 585 -44.47 -8.38 -24.57
CA PRO A 585 -44.14 -7.29 -25.50
C PRO A 585 -44.51 -7.51 -26.97
N GLN A 586 -44.70 -8.77 -27.40
CA GLN A 586 -45.15 -9.14 -28.74
C GLN A 586 -46.69 -9.20 -28.89
N ASP A 587 -47.42 -9.22 -27.77
CA ASP A 587 -48.87 -9.30 -27.74
C ASP A 587 -49.47 -7.92 -28.08
N ARG A 588 -50.63 -7.89 -28.73
CA ARG A 588 -51.40 -6.68 -29.01
C ARG A 588 -52.74 -6.76 -28.31
N ALA A 589 -53.23 -5.64 -27.77
CA ALA A 589 -54.58 -5.56 -27.23
C ALA A 589 -55.36 -4.41 -27.86
N ALA A 590 -56.68 -4.57 -27.89
CA ALA A 590 -57.64 -3.62 -28.39
C ALA A 590 -58.92 -3.62 -27.54
N PHE A 591 -59.68 -2.53 -27.61
CA PHE A 591 -60.88 -2.34 -26.80
C PHE A 591 -62.14 -2.17 -27.64
N ARG A 592 -63.21 -2.83 -27.22
CA ARG A 592 -64.57 -2.68 -27.75
C ARG A 592 -65.56 -2.39 -26.63
N PHE A 593 -66.58 -1.61 -26.95
CA PHE A 593 -67.75 -1.44 -26.10
C PHE A 593 -68.94 -2.18 -26.73
N ILE A 594 -69.76 -2.86 -25.91
CA ILE A 594 -70.68 -3.89 -26.42
C ILE A 594 -71.77 -3.33 -27.35
N THR A 595 -72.21 -2.09 -27.15
CA THR A 595 -73.20 -1.44 -28.03
C THR A 595 -72.63 -0.99 -29.38
N LYS A 596 -71.30 -1.01 -29.55
CA LYS A 596 -70.59 -0.40 -30.68
C LYS A 596 -70.20 -1.45 -31.73
N SER A 597 -70.33 -1.10 -33.02
CA SER A 597 -69.98 -2.00 -34.13
C SER A 597 -68.49 -2.00 -34.50
N LYS A 598 -67.69 -1.11 -33.91
CA LYS A 598 -66.25 -0.94 -34.17
C LYS A 598 -65.46 -1.01 -32.87
N MET A 599 -64.15 -1.21 -33.00
CA MET A 599 -63.19 -1.06 -31.90
C MET A 599 -63.06 0.42 -31.52
N GLU A 600 -63.10 0.70 -30.22
CA GLU A 600 -62.95 2.03 -29.63
C GLU A 600 -61.47 2.36 -29.34
N HIS A 601 -60.63 1.32 -29.18
CA HIS A 601 -59.17 1.38 -29.35
C HIS A 601 -58.73 0.34 -30.39
N GLN A 602 -57.79 0.68 -31.26
CA GLN A 602 -57.19 -0.28 -32.21
C GLN A 602 -56.19 -1.19 -31.49
N PHE A 603 -55.69 -2.22 -32.19
CA PHE A 603 -54.60 -3.06 -31.67
C PHE A 603 -53.33 -2.23 -31.45
N SER A 604 -52.82 -2.24 -30.21
CA SER A 604 -51.51 -1.70 -29.83
C SER A 604 -50.76 -2.69 -28.95
N SER A 605 -49.43 -2.64 -28.97
CA SER A 605 -48.56 -3.35 -28.03
C SER A 605 -47.98 -2.42 -26.94
N ASP A 606 -48.31 -1.13 -26.98
CA ASP A 606 -47.91 -0.16 -25.97
C ASP A 606 -48.85 -0.26 -24.76
N LYS A 607 -48.38 -0.91 -23.68
CA LYS A 607 -49.11 -1.02 -22.42
C LYS A 607 -49.45 0.35 -21.82
N GLU A 608 -48.55 1.34 -21.92
CA GLU A 608 -48.80 2.66 -21.35
C GLU A 608 -49.90 3.41 -22.11
N GLU A 609 -49.92 3.32 -23.45
CA GLU A 609 -51.02 3.84 -24.27
C GLU A 609 -52.35 3.20 -23.87
N LEU A 610 -52.39 1.86 -23.81
CA LEU A 610 -53.60 1.10 -23.50
C LEU A 610 -54.13 1.40 -22.09
N LEU A 611 -53.26 1.43 -21.08
CA LEU A 611 -53.62 1.75 -19.69
C LEU A 611 -54.14 3.19 -19.57
N LYS A 612 -53.42 4.18 -20.11
CA LYS A 612 -53.84 5.59 -20.10
C LYS A 612 -55.17 5.77 -20.85
N TRP A 613 -55.39 5.02 -21.94
CA TRP A 613 -56.66 5.06 -22.66
C TRP A 613 -57.80 4.46 -21.85
N ILE A 614 -57.64 3.30 -21.19
CA ILE A 614 -58.75 2.67 -20.47
C ILE A 614 -59.09 3.40 -19.17
N GLU A 615 -58.11 3.90 -18.43
CA GLU A 615 -58.35 4.75 -17.25
C GLU A 615 -59.10 6.03 -17.60
N SER A 616 -58.85 6.59 -18.78
CA SER A 616 -59.63 7.71 -19.35
C SER A 616 -61.13 7.42 -19.45
N LYS A 617 -61.58 6.16 -19.36
CA LYS A 617 -62.99 5.75 -19.50
C LYS A 617 -63.72 5.56 -18.17
N ARG A 618 -63.07 5.72 -17.01
CA ARG A 618 -63.72 5.60 -15.68
C ARG A 618 -64.96 6.52 -15.49
N ASN A 619 -65.03 7.63 -16.22
CA ASN A 619 -66.14 8.58 -16.25
C ASN A 619 -66.99 8.53 -17.56
N PHE A 620 -67.03 7.38 -18.24
CA PHE A 620 -67.78 7.22 -19.50
C PHE A 620 -69.31 7.22 -19.28
N PHE A 621 -70.07 7.77 -20.23
CA PHE A 621 -71.53 7.82 -20.17
C PHE A 621 -72.14 6.61 -20.89
N MET A 622 -72.57 5.63 -20.09
CA MET A 622 -73.17 4.37 -20.57
C MET A 622 -74.64 4.55 -20.94
N TRP A 623 -75.04 4.03 -22.11
CA TRP A 623 -76.44 3.99 -22.55
C TRP A 623 -76.62 3.01 -23.71
N GLY A 624 -77.41 1.97 -23.47
CA GLY A 624 -77.81 0.96 -24.46
C GLY A 624 -78.39 -0.29 -23.79
N GLY A 625 -78.66 -1.31 -24.59
CA GLY A 625 -78.84 -2.69 -24.13
C GLY A 625 -77.60 -3.53 -24.45
N THR A 626 -77.69 -4.85 -24.28
CA THR A 626 -76.54 -5.77 -24.27
C THR A 626 -76.52 -6.73 -25.48
N PRO A 627 -76.10 -6.31 -26.70
CA PRO A 627 -76.13 -7.13 -27.90
C PRO A 627 -74.84 -7.97 -28.08
N ILE A 628 -74.68 -9.00 -27.23
CA ILE A 628 -73.46 -9.82 -27.14
C ILE A 628 -73.11 -10.50 -28.47
N TYR A 629 -74.04 -11.26 -29.06
CA TYR A 629 -73.78 -12.04 -30.28
C TYR A 629 -73.42 -11.13 -31.45
N ARG A 630 -74.09 -9.98 -31.59
CA ARG A 630 -73.75 -8.97 -32.60
C ARG A 630 -72.32 -8.44 -32.41
N ASN A 631 -71.92 -8.14 -31.18
CA ASN A 631 -70.57 -7.61 -30.94
C ASN A 631 -69.50 -8.63 -31.31
N ILE A 632 -69.66 -9.88 -30.88
CA ILE A 632 -68.74 -10.98 -31.20
C ILE A 632 -68.72 -11.27 -32.71
N ASN A 633 -69.87 -11.25 -33.38
CA ASN A 633 -69.98 -11.38 -34.84
C ASN A 633 -69.19 -10.28 -35.59
N TYR A 634 -69.05 -9.08 -35.02
CA TYR A 634 -68.15 -8.05 -35.56
C TYR A 634 -66.68 -8.33 -35.21
N CYS A 635 -66.35 -8.71 -33.97
CA CYS A 635 -64.98 -8.96 -33.50
C CYS A 635 -64.20 -9.96 -34.37
N ILE A 636 -64.87 -11.00 -34.89
CA ILE A 636 -64.30 -12.00 -35.81
C ILE A 636 -63.59 -11.34 -37.01
N ASN A 637 -64.05 -10.15 -37.45
CA ASN A 637 -63.51 -9.44 -38.62
C ASN A 637 -62.43 -8.39 -38.27
N ASP A 638 -62.17 -8.11 -36.99
CA ASP A 638 -61.08 -7.21 -36.59
C ASP A 638 -59.73 -7.95 -36.50
N PHE A 639 -59.76 -9.26 -36.22
CA PHE A 639 -58.56 -10.08 -36.21
C PHE A 639 -58.04 -10.29 -37.63
N GLU A 640 -56.82 -9.81 -37.89
CA GLU A 640 -56.09 -10.08 -39.12
C GLU A 640 -55.69 -11.57 -39.22
N ASP A 641 -55.50 -12.06 -40.44
CA ASP A 641 -55.12 -13.46 -40.71
C ASP A 641 -53.60 -13.68 -40.53
N GLU A 642 -53.08 -13.24 -39.38
CA GLU A 642 -51.70 -13.50 -38.94
C GLU A 642 -51.60 -14.81 -38.14
N GLU A 643 -50.38 -15.37 -38.05
CA GLU A 643 -50.08 -16.54 -37.22
C GLU A 643 -49.96 -16.14 -35.73
N ARG A 644 -51.11 -15.76 -35.17
CA ARG A 644 -51.32 -15.25 -33.81
C ARG A 644 -52.46 -16.01 -33.13
N ASP A 645 -52.31 -16.21 -31.83
CA ASP A 645 -53.36 -16.77 -30.98
C ASP A 645 -54.36 -15.65 -30.61
N LYS A 646 -55.66 -15.90 -30.75
CA LYS A 646 -56.69 -14.85 -30.75
C LYS A 646 -57.64 -15.03 -29.57
N VAL A 647 -57.68 -14.04 -28.69
CA VAL A 647 -58.47 -14.12 -27.45
C VAL A 647 -59.43 -12.95 -27.32
N ILE A 648 -60.65 -13.25 -26.89
CA ILE A 648 -61.66 -12.28 -26.48
C ILE A 648 -61.88 -12.42 -24.98
N TYR A 649 -61.84 -11.31 -24.24
CA TYR A 649 -62.39 -11.22 -22.88
C TYR A 649 -63.69 -10.41 -22.94
N LEU A 650 -64.78 -10.91 -22.38
CA LEU A 650 -66.08 -10.24 -22.33
C LEU A 650 -66.50 -9.99 -20.88
N PHE A 651 -66.63 -8.72 -20.50
CA PHE A 651 -67.17 -8.27 -19.22
C PHE A 651 -68.59 -7.74 -19.39
N SER A 652 -69.57 -8.25 -18.61
CA SER A 652 -70.98 -7.83 -18.69
C SER A 652 -71.74 -8.10 -17.38
N ASP A 653 -72.84 -7.37 -17.14
CA ASP A 653 -73.87 -7.65 -16.11
C ASP A 653 -75.23 -8.03 -16.74
N GLY A 654 -75.27 -8.36 -18.03
CA GLY A 654 -76.49 -8.40 -18.83
C GLY A 654 -76.97 -9.78 -19.30
N VAL A 655 -78.29 -9.92 -19.43
CA VAL A 655 -78.90 -10.87 -20.37
C VAL A 655 -79.02 -10.20 -21.74
N ARG A 656 -78.77 -10.95 -22.82
CA ARG A 656 -78.77 -10.43 -24.19
C ARG A 656 -80.03 -9.64 -24.56
N GLU A 657 -79.87 -8.34 -24.81
CA GLU A 657 -80.94 -7.43 -25.22
C GLU A 657 -80.61 -6.69 -26.52
N GLY A 658 -81.60 -6.57 -27.41
CA GLY A 658 -81.44 -5.90 -28.71
C GLY A 658 -80.52 -6.64 -29.69
N ASP A 659 -80.19 -7.90 -29.41
CA ASP A 659 -79.11 -8.66 -30.03
C ASP A 659 -79.45 -9.32 -31.39
N GLU A 660 -78.48 -10.00 -31.99
CA GLU A 660 -78.65 -10.93 -33.11
C GLU A 660 -79.09 -12.33 -32.64
N LYS A 661 -79.70 -13.08 -33.56
CA LYS A 661 -80.32 -14.38 -33.26
C LYS A 661 -79.37 -15.57 -33.28
N VAL A 662 -78.20 -15.42 -33.90
CA VAL A 662 -77.27 -16.51 -34.22
C VAL A 662 -75.83 -15.99 -34.05
N LEU A 663 -75.00 -16.78 -33.39
CA LEU A 663 -73.56 -16.55 -33.26
C LEU A 663 -72.85 -17.15 -34.48
N ASN A 664 -71.86 -16.46 -35.02
CA ASN A 664 -71.01 -16.98 -36.09
C ASN A 664 -69.94 -17.94 -35.54
N GLU A 665 -70.39 -19.08 -35.02
CA GLU A 665 -69.52 -20.13 -34.48
C GLU A 665 -68.52 -20.67 -35.50
N ASP A 666 -68.91 -20.76 -36.78
CA ASP A 666 -68.03 -21.21 -37.84
C ASP A 666 -66.84 -20.25 -38.00
N GLY A 667 -67.08 -18.94 -37.98
CA GLY A 667 -66.02 -17.92 -38.04
C GLY A 667 -65.15 -17.82 -36.78
N LEU A 668 -65.69 -18.15 -35.60
CA LEU A 668 -64.88 -18.28 -34.38
C LEU A 668 -63.91 -19.48 -34.48
N LYS A 669 -64.40 -20.61 -34.99
CA LYS A 669 -63.61 -21.85 -35.16
C LYS A 669 -62.61 -21.74 -36.32
N GLU A 670 -62.98 -21.08 -37.42
CA GLU A 670 -62.10 -20.89 -38.59
C GLU A 670 -60.88 -20.00 -38.30
N LYS A 671 -61.01 -18.99 -37.43
CA LYS A 671 -59.89 -18.11 -37.03
C LYS A 671 -59.12 -18.59 -35.78
N GLU A 672 -59.52 -19.69 -35.16
CA GLU A 672 -58.97 -20.20 -33.88
C GLU A 672 -59.12 -19.17 -32.73
N ILE A 673 -60.32 -18.59 -32.56
CA ILE A 673 -60.62 -17.57 -31.53
C ILE A 673 -61.15 -18.23 -30.25
N THR A 674 -60.50 -17.98 -29.11
CA THR A 674 -60.95 -18.39 -27.77
C THR A 674 -61.64 -17.23 -27.04
N ILE A 675 -62.77 -17.50 -26.36
CA ILE A 675 -63.54 -16.49 -25.62
C ILE A 675 -63.55 -16.83 -24.13
N TYR A 676 -63.23 -15.84 -23.29
CA TYR A 676 -63.35 -15.89 -21.84
C TYR A 676 -64.43 -14.89 -21.39
N THR A 677 -65.27 -15.30 -20.44
CA THR A 677 -66.48 -14.54 -20.07
C THR A 677 -66.53 -14.27 -18.57
N VAL A 678 -66.66 -12.98 -18.21
CA VAL A 678 -66.74 -12.48 -16.83
C VAL A 678 -68.10 -11.85 -16.62
N LEU A 679 -68.92 -12.44 -15.76
CA LEU A 679 -70.28 -11.99 -15.47
C LEU A 679 -70.36 -11.34 -14.08
N LEU A 680 -70.72 -10.06 -14.03
CA LEU A 680 -70.93 -9.34 -12.78
C LEU A 680 -72.36 -9.62 -12.27
N GLU A 681 -72.52 -10.59 -11.38
CA GLU A 681 -73.83 -11.11 -10.98
C GLU A 681 -74.61 -10.13 -10.09
N SER A 682 -73.91 -9.23 -9.40
CA SER A 682 -74.46 -8.43 -8.29
C SER A 682 -75.52 -7.36 -8.66
N ASN A 683 -75.78 -7.12 -9.95
CA ASN A 683 -76.89 -6.28 -10.44
C ASN A 683 -78.01 -7.09 -11.13
N ILE A 684 -77.85 -8.40 -11.30
CA ILE A 684 -78.76 -9.24 -12.08
C ILE A 684 -79.88 -9.78 -11.19
N SER A 685 -81.14 -9.55 -11.57
CA SER A 685 -82.27 -10.15 -10.84
C SER A 685 -82.25 -11.68 -10.94
N ASP A 686 -82.57 -12.39 -9.85
CA ASP A 686 -82.58 -13.86 -9.72
C ASP A 686 -83.27 -14.60 -10.89
N ARG A 687 -84.28 -13.97 -11.49
CA ARG A 687 -85.05 -14.50 -12.63
C ARG A 687 -84.24 -14.58 -13.93
N ASN A 688 -83.29 -13.67 -14.09
CA ASN A 688 -82.49 -13.47 -15.29
C ASN A 688 -81.08 -14.08 -15.15
N LEU A 689 -80.55 -14.15 -13.92
CA LEU A 689 -79.21 -14.65 -13.63
C LEU A 689 -78.91 -16.04 -14.25
N PRO A 690 -79.79 -17.07 -14.14
CA PRO A 690 -79.54 -18.36 -14.79
C PRO A 690 -79.41 -18.29 -16.31
N LYS A 691 -80.07 -17.32 -16.95
CA LYS A 691 -80.04 -17.11 -18.40
C LYS A 691 -78.77 -16.34 -18.83
N ALA A 692 -78.28 -15.43 -18.00
CA ALA A 692 -76.99 -14.77 -18.19
C ALA A 692 -75.83 -15.77 -18.06
N ILE A 693 -75.84 -16.58 -17.00
CA ILE A 693 -74.86 -17.67 -16.79
C ILE A 693 -74.89 -18.63 -17.99
N GLU A 694 -76.06 -19.14 -18.39
CA GLU A 694 -76.19 -20.05 -19.55
C GLU A 694 -75.59 -19.46 -20.84
N ASP A 695 -75.86 -18.18 -21.16
CA ASP A 695 -75.32 -17.55 -22.37
C ASP A 695 -73.81 -17.28 -22.28
N MET A 696 -73.29 -16.88 -21.12
CA MET A 696 -71.87 -16.59 -20.90
C MET A 696 -71.02 -17.87 -20.83
N THR A 697 -71.54 -18.94 -20.21
CA THR A 697 -70.93 -20.27 -20.23
C THR A 697 -70.89 -20.85 -21.64
N TYR A 698 -71.99 -20.75 -22.41
CA TYR A 698 -72.04 -21.23 -23.80
C TYR A 698 -70.95 -20.59 -24.67
N LEU A 699 -70.74 -19.27 -24.55
CA LEU A 699 -69.73 -18.54 -25.31
C LEU A 699 -68.30 -19.01 -25.00
N ALA A 700 -67.99 -19.25 -23.72
CA ALA A 700 -66.70 -19.78 -23.30
C ALA A 700 -66.50 -21.23 -23.77
N GLU A 701 -67.39 -22.14 -23.39
CA GLU A 701 -67.30 -23.57 -23.72
C GLU A 701 -67.26 -23.84 -25.23
N SER A 702 -68.03 -23.09 -26.04
CA SER A 702 -68.07 -23.26 -27.50
C SER A 702 -66.77 -22.92 -28.22
N THR A 703 -65.83 -22.26 -27.54
CA THR A 703 -64.51 -21.85 -28.06
C THR A 703 -63.34 -22.40 -27.25
N GLY A 704 -63.59 -23.23 -26.22
CA GLY A 704 -62.56 -23.81 -25.36
C GLY A 704 -62.00 -22.87 -24.29
N GLY A 705 -62.61 -21.71 -24.07
CA GLY A 705 -62.27 -20.80 -22.98
C GLY A 705 -63.09 -21.06 -21.71
N ARG A 706 -62.96 -20.17 -20.73
CA ARG A 706 -63.55 -20.31 -19.38
C ARG A 706 -64.52 -19.18 -19.04
N PHE A 707 -65.60 -19.55 -18.34
CA PHE A 707 -66.57 -18.65 -17.73
C PHE A 707 -66.25 -18.45 -16.24
N ILE A 708 -66.41 -17.22 -15.76
CA ILE A 708 -66.34 -16.86 -14.33
C ILE A 708 -67.52 -15.95 -13.97
N GLY A 709 -68.28 -16.37 -12.95
CA GLY A 709 -69.28 -15.55 -12.27
C GLY A 709 -68.66 -14.79 -11.11
N VAL A 710 -68.95 -13.50 -11.00
CA VAL A 710 -68.45 -12.59 -9.97
C VAL A 710 -69.62 -12.19 -9.07
N GLU A 711 -69.84 -12.97 -8.00
CA GLU A 711 -70.95 -12.77 -7.04
C GLU A 711 -70.89 -11.38 -6.38
N ASN A 712 -69.69 -10.93 -6.02
CA ASN A 712 -69.42 -9.61 -5.45
C ASN A 712 -68.46 -8.83 -6.35
N ARG A 713 -68.87 -7.63 -6.79
CA ARG A 713 -68.12 -6.79 -7.73
C ARG A 713 -66.70 -6.42 -7.26
N GLU A 714 -66.48 -6.41 -5.95
CA GLU A 714 -65.19 -6.04 -5.35
C GLU A 714 -64.13 -7.17 -5.46
N ASP A 715 -64.56 -8.40 -5.76
CA ASP A 715 -63.67 -9.56 -5.98
C ASP A 715 -63.22 -9.71 -7.45
N ILE A 716 -63.63 -8.82 -8.36
CA ILE A 716 -63.42 -8.99 -9.81
C ILE A 716 -61.96 -9.16 -10.22
N THR A 717 -61.03 -8.42 -9.60
CA THR A 717 -59.61 -8.44 -9.97
C THR A 717 -59.03 -9.83 -9.75
N LYS A 718 -59.27 -10.38 -8.55
CA LYS A 718 -58.88 -11.75 -8.17
C LYS A 718 -59.52 -12.80 -9.06
N CYS A 719 -60.82 -12.65 -9.35
CA CYS A 719 -61.53 -13.53 -10.28
C CYS A 719 -60.96 -13.47 -11.72
N VAL A 720 -60.31 -12.36 -12.09
CA VAL A 720 -59.60 -12.22 -13.37
C VAL A 720 -58.15 -12.73 -13.31
N ASP A 721 -57.47 -12.67 -12.16
CA ASP A 721 -56.15 -13.32 -11.99
C ASP A 721 -56.25 -14.85 -12.20
N ASP A 722 -57.29 -15.49 -11.65
CA ASP A 722 -57.61 -16.91 -11.90
C ASP A 722 -57.80 -17.23 -13.41
N LEU A 723 -58.31 -16.26 -14.17
CA LEU A 723 -58.59 -16.36 -15.61
C LEU A 723 -57.33 -16.13 -16.47
N VAL A 724 -56.48 -15.22 -16.02
CA VAL A 724 -55.15 -14.93 -16.58
C VAL A 724 -54.24 -16.16 -16.45
N GLY A 725 -54.34 -16.91 -15.35
CA GLY A 725 -53.57 -18.14 -15.12
C GLY A 725 -53.72 -19.20 -16.22
N ASP A 726 -54.92 -19.35 -16.78
CA ASP A 726 -55.19 -20.30 -17.87
C ASP A 726 -54.54 -19.89 -19.22
N ILE A 727 -54.09 -18.63 -19.35
CA ILE A 727 -53.74 -17.99 -20.63
C ILE A 727 -52.25 -17.61 -20.69
N PHE A 728 -51.64 -17.27 -19.55
CA PHE A 728 -50.23 -16.86 -19.44
C PHE A 728 -49.44 -17.94 -18.72
N LYS A 729 -48.80 -18.84 -19.48
CA LYS A 729 -48.03 -19.98 -18.96
C LYS A 729 -46.96 -19.52 -17.94
N MET A 730 -47.13 -19.93 -16.68
CA MET A 730 -46.36 -19.45 -15.52
C MET A 730 -45.06 -20.23 -15.30
N ALA A 731 -43.96 -19.53 -15.05
CA ALA A 731 -42.69 -20.11 -14.62
C ALA A 731 -42.70 -20.58 -13.15
N GLY A 732 -43.56 -19.98 -12.33
CA GLY A 732 -43.78 -20.30 -10.93
C GLY A 732 -44.73 -19.27 -10.29
N ARG A 733 -45.47 -19.66 -9.26
CA ARG A 733 -46.39 -18.80 -8.49
C ARG A 733 -45.95 -18.69 -7.03
N GLU A 734 -46.53 -17.77 -6.26
CA GLU A 734 -46.19 -17.55 -4.84
C GLU A 734 -44.68 -17.32 -4.64
N VAL A 735 -44.09 -16.51 -5.53
CA VAL A 735 -42.65 -16.33 -5.63
C VAL A 735 -42.16 -15.46 -4.48
N ALA A 736 -41.21 -15.96 -3.71
CA ALA A 736 -40.54 -15.22 -2.65
C ALA A 736 -39.01 -15.25 -2.87
N VAL A 737 -38.38 -14.09 -2.82
CA VAL A 737 -36.92 -13.97 -2.68
C VAL A 737 -36.64 -13.44 -1.30
N SER A 738 -36.01 -14.25 -0.45
CA SER A 738 -35.51 -13.82 0.87
C SER A 738 -33.99 -13.76 0.88
N MET A 739 -33.45 -12.78 1.62
CA MET A 739 -32.01 -12.59 1.76
C MET A 739 -31.70 -11.82 3.05
N THR A 740 -30.61 -12.15 3.72
CA THR A 740 -30.12 -11.45 4.92
C THR A 740 -29.15 -10.35 4.50
N LEU A 741 -29.35 -9.13 4.99
CA LEU A 741 -28.45 -8.01 4.73
C LEU A 741 -27.25 -8.08 5.69
N GLY A 742 -26.03 -7.99 5.15
CA GLY A 742 -24.79 -8.13 5.89
C GLY A 742 -24.54 -6.96 6.85
N ARG A 743 -24.05 -7.26 8.06
CA ARG A 743 -23.87 -6.26 9.15
C ARG A 743 -22.81 -5.19 8.86
N ASN A 744 -22.02 -5.33 7.78
CA ASN A 744 -21.01 -4.34 7.41
C ASN A 744 -21.62 -2.99 6.99
N VAL A 745 -22.88 -2.97 6.54
CA VAL A 745 -23.61 -1.76 6.13
C VAL A 745 -24.86 -1.62 6.99
N PRO A 746 -25.00 -0.57 7.82
CA PRO A 746 -26.22 -0.33 8.58
C PRO A 746 -27.43 -0.16 7.64
N TYR A 747 -28.60 -0.63 8.07
CA TYR A 747 -29.80 -0.73 7.22
C TYR A 747 -30.26 0.61 6.66
N GLU A 748 -30.04 1.69 7.40
CA GLU A 748 -30.31 3.07 6.99
C GLU A 748 -29.53 3.55 5.76
N HIS A 749 -28.43 2.89 5.40
CA HIS A 749 -27.67 3.14 4.16
C HIS A 749 -27.91 2.06 3.08
N ILE A 750 -28.94 1.21 3.24
CA ILE A 750 -29.33 0.22 2.23
C ILE A 750 -30.64 0.70 1.58
N THR A 751 -30.58 0.98 0.27
CA THR A 751 -31.72 1.47 -0.51
C THR A 751 -32.18 0.43 -1.52
N PHE A 752 -33.48 0.44 -1.85
CA PHE A 752 -34.11 -0.53 -2.76
C PHE A 752 -34.83 0.21 -3.90
N GLU A 753 -34.75 -0.30 -5.14
CA GLU A 753 -35.54 0.26 -6.26
C GLU A 753 -37.05 -0.04 -6.10
N SER A 754 -37.40 -1.03 -5.28
CA SER A 754 -38.77 -1.30 -4.81
C SER A 754 -38.69 -1.82 -3.38
N GLU A 755 -39.49 -1.26 -2.48
CA GLU A 755 -39.52 -1.64 -1.06
C GLU A 755 -39.83 -3.14 -0.88
N PRO A 756 -39.16 -3.85 0.04
CA PRO A 756 -39.45 -5.25 0.36
C PRO A 756 -40.80 -5.42 1.09
N ASP A 757 -41.55 -6.47 0.73
CA ASP A 757 -42.87 -6.78 1.30
C ASP A 757 -42.82 -7.22 2.77
N GLU A 758 -41.75 -7.92 3.17
CA GLU A 758 -41.48 -8.26 4.57
C GLU A 758 -40.03 -7.90 4.93
N VAL A 759 -39.84 -7.32 6.13
CA VAL A 759 -38.53 -7.09 6.76
C VAL A 759 -38.55 -7.69 8.15
N ILE A 760 -37.66 -8.65 8.39
CA ILE A 760 -37.57 -9.42 9.64
C ILE A 760 -36.24 -9.10 10.31
N GLU A 761 -36.29 -8.60 11.55
CA GLU A 761 -35.10 -8.41 12.39
C GLU A 761 -34.78 -9.72 13.11
N ASN A 762 -33.57 -10.24 12.92
CA ASN A 762 -33.12 -11.53 13.45
C ASN A 762 -32.55 -11.39 14.86
N GLU A 763 -32.42 -12.50 15.61
CA GLU A 763 -31.89 -12.52 16.99
C GLU A 763 -30.45 -11.96 17.11
N ASP A 764 -29.73 -11.84 15.99
CA ASP A 764 -28.34 -11.41 15.90
C ASP A 764 -28.18 -9.94 15.43
N GLY A 765 -29.28 -9.22 15.21
CA GLY A 765 -29.31 -7.84 14.72
C GLY A 765 -29.21 -7.66 13.20
N THR A 766 -29.08 -8.74 12.41
CA THR A 766 -29.26 -8.66 10.95
C THR A 766 -30.72 -8.45 10.58
N LYS A 767 -30.98 -7.99 9.35
CA LYS A 767 -32.33 -7.94 8.78
C LYS A 767 -32.43 -8.84 7.56
N THR A 768 -33.39 -9.75 7.59
CA THR A 768 -33.81 -10.52 6.42
C THR A 768 -34.91 -9.76 5.71
N VAL A 769 -34.65 -9.35 4.47
CA VAL A 769 -35.67 -8.76 3.59
C VAL A 769 -36.26 -9.83 2.67
N LYS A 770 -37.51 -9.64 2.27
CA LYS A 770 -38.23 -10.56 1.42
C LYS A 770 -39.08 -9.80 0.39
N PHE A 771 -38.93 -10.20 -0.87
CA PHE A 771 -39.70 -9.68 -1.99
C PHE A 771 -40.69 -10.75 -2.44
N LEU A 772 -41.97 -10.39 -2.54
CA LEU A 772 -43.06 -11.28 -2.92
C LEU A 772 -43.58 -10.92 -4.31
N LYS A 773 -43.99 -11.95 -5.07
CA LYS A 773 -44.64 -11.76 -6.36
C LYS A 773 -45.58 -12.93 -6.67
N ASP A 774 -46.84 -12.63 -7.00
CA ASP A 774 -47.89 -13.64 -7.20
C ASP A 774 -47.47 -14.75 -8.19
N TYR A 775 -46.76 -14.37 -9.26
CA TYR A 775 -46.12 -15.29 -10.20
C TYR A 775 -45.08 -14.60 -11.09
N ILE A 776 -44.25 -15.40 -11.76
CA ILE A 776 -43.43 -14.99 -12.91
C ILE A 776 -43.85 -15.83 -14.12
N SER A 777 -43.95 -15.23 -15.31
CA SER A 777 -44.35 -15.89 -16.55
C SER A 777 -43.16 -16.56 -17.27
N VAL A 778 -43.39 -17.56 -18.12
CA VAL A 778 -42.33 -18.10 -18.97
C VAL A 778 -41.90 -17.06 -20.02
N GLY A 779 -40.61 -16.73 -20.03
CA GLY A 779 -40.03 -15.65 -20.83
C GLY A 779 -40.13 -14.25 -20.21
N GLU A 780 -40.59 -14.13 -18.96
CA GLU A 780 -40.54 -12.89 -18.18
C GLU A 780 -39.20 -12.77 -17.44
N GLU A 781 -38.68 -11.56 -17.33
CA GLU A 781 -37.55 -11.20 -16.46
C GLU A 781 -38.03 -10.18 -15.42
N PHE A 782 -37.50 -10.27 -14.21
CA PHE A 782 -37.87 -9.45 -13.06
C PHE A 782 -36.61 -9.10 -12.26
N GLY A 783 -36.28 -7.81 -12.24
CA GLY A 783 -35.15 -7.28 -11.48
C GLY A 783 -35.52 -7.01 -10.02
N ILE A 784 -34.59 -7.26 -9.12
CA ILE A 784 -34.59 -6.71 -7.76
C ILE A 784 -33.24 -6.02 -7.58
N LYS A 785 -33.24 -4.71 -7.33
CA LYS A 785 -32.04 -3.92 -7.12
C LYS A 785 -31.91 -3.50 -5.66
N VAL A 786 -30.74 -3.79 -5.08
CA VAL A 786 -30.34 -3.40 -3.72
C VAL A 786 -29.06 -2.54 -3.84
N SER A 787 -29.10 -1.31 -3.35
CA SER A 787 -27.97 -0.39 -3.35
C SER A 787 -27.45 -0.21 -1.93
N PHE A 788 -26.14 -0.36 -1.75
CA PHE A 788 -25.45 -0.21 -0.47
C PHE A 788 -24.67 1.09 -0.51
N ASP A 789 -25.17 2.12 0.16
CA ASP A 789 -24.65 3.49 0.16
C ASP A 789 -23.75 3.78 1.38
N GLU A 790 -23.11 4.95 1.38
CA GLU A 790 -22.27 5.51 2.45
C GLU A 790 -21.20 4.53 3.01
N LEU A 791 -20.70 3.67 2.13
CA LEU A 791 -19.68 2.65 2.44
C LEU A 791 -18.39 3.24 3.00
N ASP A 792 -18.10 4.53 2.80
CA ASP A 792 -16.94 5.20 3.38
C ASP A 792 -17.03 5.50 4.90
N GLU A 793 -18.19 5.32 5.54
CA GLU A 793 -18.36 5.36 7.01
C GLU A 793 -18.43 3.96 7.68
N ALA A 794 -18.54 2.89 6.89
CA ALA A 794 -18.49 1.50 7.38
C ALA A 794 -17.08 1.06 7.82
N GLU A 795 -16.99 0.12 8.76
CA GLU A 795 -15.71 -0.54 9.11
C GLU A 795 -15.24 -1.45 7.96
N LYS A 796 -14.47 -0.86 7.02
CA LYS A 796 -13.84 -1.58 5.89
C LYS A 796 -12.77 -2.55 6.41
N GLY A 797 -13.13 -3.82 6.55
CA GLY A 797 -12.21 -4.94 6.81
C GLY A 797 -11.36 -5.29 5.59
N ASP A 798 -10.91 -6.54 5.47
CA ASP A 798 -10.31 -7.06 4.22
C ASP A 798 -11.37 -7.42 3.16
N SER A 799 -12.64 -7.49 3.57
CA SER A 799 -13.83 -7.64 2.71
C SER A 799 -15.05 -6.99 3.36
N ILE A 800 -16.10 -6.76 2.56
CA ILE A 800 -17.44 -6.37 3.01
C ILE A 800 -18.43 -7.43 2.52
N LYS A 801 -19.21 -7.99 3.46
CA LYS A 801 -20.38 -8.80 3.16
C LYS A 801 -21.58 -7.88 2.96
N LEU A 802 -22.19 -7.97 1.78
CA LEU A 802 -23.36 -7.19 1.40
C LEU A 802 -24.64 -7.98 1.69
N ILE A 803 -24.70 -9.24 1.24
CA ILE A 803 -25.92 -10.06 1.31
C ILE A 803 -25.55 -11.53 1.60
N GLU A 804 -26.23 -12.15 2.56
CA GLU A 804 -26.06 -13.54 2.98
C GLU A 804 -27.38 -14.33 2.88
N ASN A 805 -27.32 -15.66 2.89
CA ASN A 805 -28.48 -16.57 2.94
C ASN A 805 -29.51 -16.39 1.80
N ILE A 806 -29.06 -16.04 0.58
CA ILE A 806 -29.95 -15.75 -0.55
C ILE A 806 -30.76 -16.98 -0.96
N LYS A 807 -32.08 -16.83 -0.94
CA LYS A 807 -33.05 -17.91 -1.11
C LYS A 807 -34.21 -17.49 -2.02
N LEU A 808 -34.46 -18.28 -3.06
CA LEU A 808 -35.64 -18.23 -3.91
C LEU A 808 -36.58 -19.40 -3.55
N GLU A 809 -37.84 -19.08 -3.31
CA GLU A 809 -38.94 -20.02 -3.05
C GLU A 809 -40.10 -19.73 -4.02
N TYR A 810 -40.79 -20.75 -4.51
CA TYR A 810 -42.04 -20.63 -5.30
C TYR A 810 -42.77 -21.97 -5.39
N SER A 811 -44.04 -21.95 -5.76
CA SER A 811 -44.84 -23.13 -6.13
C SER A 811 -44.79 -23.36 -7.65
N ASN A 812 -44.54 -24.58 -8.12
CA ASN A 812 -44.46 -24.93 -9.55
C ASN A 812 -45.87 -25.09 -10.22
N GLU A 813 -45.88 -25.55 -11.48
CA GLU A 813 -47.13 -25.88 -12.19
C GLU A 813 -47.94 -27.01 -11.52
N ASN A 814 -47.33 -27.81 -10.61
CA ASN A 814 -47.94 -28.96 -9.92
C ASN A 814 -48.32 -28.71 -8.44
N ASP A 815 -48.28 -27.45 -7.96
CA ASP A 815 -48.48 -27.07 -6.54
C ASP A 815 -47.38 -27.59 -5.59
N GLU A 816 -46.20 -27.93 -6.11
CA GLU A 816 -45.02 -28.33 -5.32
C GLU A 816 -44.13 -27.13 -5.00
N SER A 817 -43.72 -27.00 -3.73
CA SER A 817 -42.81 -25.95 -3.29
C SER A 817 -41.37 -26.25 -3.72
N VAL A 818 -40.75 -25.29 -4.42
CA VAL A 818 -39.40 -25.34 -4.96
C VAL A 818 -38.52 -24.34 -4.22
N GLU A 819 -37.45 -24.83 -3.59
CA GLU A 819 -36.43 -24.02 -2.90
C GLU A 819 -35.11 -23.98 -3.69
N ARG A 820 -34.47 -22.80 -3.78
CA ARG A 820 -33.15 -22.60 -4.38
C ARG A 820 -32.31 -21.60 -3.57
N THR A 821 -31.17 -22.04 -3.05
CA THR A 821 -30.17 -21.18 -2.41
C THR A 821 -29.06 -20.77 -3.38
N LEU A 822 -28.50 -19.58 -3.18
CA LEU A 822 -27.34 -19.02 -3.90
C LEU A 822 -26.18 -18.79 -2.93
N ASP A 823 -24.98 -18.55 -3.46
CA ASP A 823 -23.81 -18.17 -2.67
C ASP A 823 -23.91 -16.69 -2.25
N ASP A 824 -23.44 -16.39 -1.05
CA ASP A 824 -23.41 -15.04 -0.45
C ASP A 824 -22.62 -14.02 -1.32
N ILE A 825 -22.86 -12.73 -1.08
CA ILE A 825 -22.31 -11.60 -1.82
C ILE A 825 -21.32 -10.85 -0.95
N GLU A 826 -20.04 -11.00 -1.26
CA GLU A 826 -18.92 -10.43 -0.53
C GLU A 826 -17.90 -9.84 -1.52
N LEU A 827 -17.44 -8.62 -1.27
CA LEU A 827 -16.45 -7.92 -2.09
C LEU A 827 -15.18 -7.61 -1.30
N GLU A 828 -14.02 -7.85 -1.89
CA GLU A 828 -12.70 -7.62 -1.28
C GLU A 828 -12.39 -6.12 -1.17
N CYS A 829 -11.88 -5.69 -0.02
CA CYS A 829 -11.48 -4.31 0.24
C CYS A 829 -10.03 -4.08 -0.21
N VAL A 830 -9.86 -3.32 -1.29
CA VAL A 830 -8.54 -2.97 -1.82
C VAL A 830 -8.04 -1.68 -1.16
N LYS A 831 -6.98 -1.83 -0.36
CA LYS A 831 -6.38 -0.73 0.42
C LYS A 831 -5.72 0.29 -0.49
N ARG A 832 -6.46 1.35 -0.84
CA ARG A 832 -5.89 2.51 -1.54
C ARG A 832 -5.26 3.50 -0.55
N THR A 833 -4.09 3.98 -0.95
CA THR A 833 -3.19 4.87 -0.24
C THR A 833 -3.76 6.25 0.12
N ARG A 834 -3.16 6.92 1.11
CA ARG A 834 -3.73 8.05 1.82
C ARG A 834 -3.47 9.38 1.11
N LYS A 835 -4.55 10.08 0.77
CA LYS A 835 -4.56 11.55 0.76
C LYS A 835 -5.14 12.07 2.08
N ILE A 836 -4.55 13.16 2.59
CA ILE A 836 -4.96 13.89 3.79
C ILE A 836 -5.03 15.37 3.39
N SER A 837 -6.09 16.07 3.78
CA SER A 837 -6.30 17.50 3.53
C SER A 837 -6.83 18.21 4.77
N SER A 838 -6.39 19.45 4.99
CA SER A 838 -6.54 20.25 6.23
C SER A 838 -7.60 21.36 6.16
N GLU A 839 -8.12 21.84 7.31
CA GLU A 839 -8.73 23.20 7.42
C GLU A 839 -8.76 23.77 8.88
N GLU A 840 -9.20 25.03 9.06
CA GLU A 840 -8.95 25.97 10.19
C GLU A 840 -10.24 26.70 10.66
N SER A 841 -10.39 27.42 11.79
CA SER A 841 -9.66 27.75 13.05
C SER A 841 -10.73 28.23 14.11
N ASP A 842 -10.60 28.99 15.22
CA ASP A 842 -9.61 29.83 15.93
C ASP A 842 -10.11 30.09 17.40
N GLY A 843 -9.26 30.66 18.29
CA GLY A 843 -9.73 31.80 19.11
C GLY A 843 -9.98 31.64 20.63
N SER A 844 -8.91 31.43 21.39
CA SER A 844 -8.60 32.01 22.73
C SER A 844 -9.62 32.04 23.91
N VAL A 845 -9.18 31.48 25.07
CA VAL A 845 -9.13 32.10 26.44
C VAL A 845 -10.28 31.93 27.48
N GLN A 846 -9.91 31.25 28.59
CA GLN A 846 -10.28 31.33 30.04
C GLN A 846 -11.56 30.70 30.67
N ASP A 847 -11.29 29.68 31.51
CA ASP A 847 -11.58 29.49 32.97
C ASP A 847 -12.97 29.10 33.57
N GLU A 848 -12.87 28.14 34.52
CA GLU A 848 -13.71 27.78 35.71
C GLU A 848 -15.05 26.98 35.64
N GLU A 849 -14.90 25.67 35.95
CA GLU A 849 -15.66 24.80 36.91
C GLU A 849 -17.14 24.30 36.74
N ILE A 850 -17.24 22.95 36.85
CA ILE A 850 -18.27 22.11 37.53
C ILE A 850 -19.49 21.52 36.75
N ASN A 851 -19.68 20.20 36.95
CA ASN A 851 -20.64 19.27 36.34
C ASN A 851 -22.13 19.41 36.76
N THR A 852 -23.05 19.03 35.86
CA THR A 852 -24.09 17.99 36.13
C THR A 852 -24.76 17.50 34.83
N LEU A 853 -25.27 16.25 34.83
CA LEU A 853 -25.89 15.55 33.68
C LEU A 853 -27.43 15.53 33.78
N THR A 854 -28.14 15.62 32.64
CA THR A 854 -29.26 14.73 32.22
C THR A 854 -29.73 15.05 30.79
N ASP A 855 -29.83 13.99 29.98
CA ASP A 855 -30.91 13.62 29.04
C ASP A 855 -31.44 14.58 27.94
N ASP A 856 -31.31 14.06 26.72
CA ASP A 856 -32.28 14.02 25.61
C ASP A 856 -32.48 15.15 24.55
N GLU A 857 -32.66 14.64 23.33
CA GLU A 857 -33.23 15.20 22.09
C GLU A 857 -32.61 16.44 21.39
N LYS A 858 -31.71 16.10 20.43
CA LYS A 858 -31.68 16.58 19.03
C LYS A 858 -31.14 17.99 18.71
N ASN A 859 -30.26 17.98 17.70
CA ASN A 859 -29.96 19.03 16.72
C ASN A 859 -29.19 20.28 17.21
N LEU A 860 -28.02 20.62 16.64
CA LEU A 860 -27.20 19.96 15.59
C LEU A 860 -25.70 20.21 15.86
N LEU A 861 -24.82 19.53 15.10
CA LEU A 861 -23.62 20.17 14.53
C LEU A 861 -24.05 21.29 13.55
N SER A 862 -24.65 22.35 14.08
CA SER A 862 -24.93 23.57 13.35
C SER A 862 -23.67 24.45 13.36
N HIS A 863 -23.47 25.35 12.40
CA HIS A 863 -24.28 26.56 12.29
C HIS A 863 -24.70 27.15 13.66
N ASN A 864 -23.75 27.09 14.63
CA ASN A 864 -23.75 27.46 16.05
C ASN A 864 -24.00 26.30 17.06
N LYS A 865 -23.30 26.15 18.21
CA LYS A 865 -22.00 26.72 18.68
C LYS A 865 -21.51 26.20 20.07
N LYS A 866 -20.26 25.70 20.20
CA LYS A 866 -19.39 25.53 21.44
C LYS A 866 -20.00 24.71 22.63
N ILE A 867 -19.32 24.07 23.60
CA ILE A 867 -17.92 23.80 24.03
C ILE A 867 -17.96 22.48 24.88
N GLY A 868 -16.91 21.73 25.28
CA GLY A 868 -15.45 21.89 25.26
C GLY A 868 -14.69 20.66 25.86
N GLU A 869 -13.57 20.90 26.55
CA GLU A 869 -12.49 19.96 26.97
C GLU A 869 -12.57 19.49 28.47
N GLU A 870 -11.78 18.59 29.11
CA GLU A 870 -10.56 17.76 28.84
C GLU A 870 -10.43 16.60 29.89
N GLU A 871 -9.83 15.41 29.60
CA GLU A 871 -9.00 14.61 30.56
C GLU A 871 -8.17 13.45 29.91
N GLU A 872 -7.01 13.08 30.48
CA GLU A 872 -6.04 12.10 29.91
C GLU A 872 -6.23 10.62 30.35
N SER A 873 -6.11 9.67 29.39
CA SER A 873 -6.07 8.22 29.65
C SER A 873 -4.65 7.62 29.70
N LEU A 874 -4.48 6.51 30.42
CA LEU A 874 -3.18 5.89 30.70
C LEU A 874 -2.64 5.09 29.51
N LYS A 875 -1.46 5.45 28.97
CA LYS A 875 -0.83 4.75 27.83
C LYS A 875 0.12 3.63 28.30
N LEU A 876 -0.32 2.39 28.13
CA LEU A 876 0.50 1.19 28.21
C LEU A 876 0.74 0.63 26.81
N ALA A 877 1.97 0.24 26.49
CA ALA A 877 2.30 -0.50 25.29
C ALA A 877 2.91 -1.86 25.65
N GLY A 878 2.62 -2.87 24.84
CA GLY A 878 3.16 -4.23 24.99
C GLY A 878 3.66 -4.81 23.67
N SER A 879 4.38 -5.93 23.74
CA SER A 879 4.56 -6.85 22.61
C SER A 879 4.71 -8.29 23.09
N VAL A 880 4.38 -9.27 22.26
CA VAL A 880 4.54 -10.70 22.54
C VAL A 880 5.27 -11.41 21.40
N ASP A 881 6.48 -11.91 21.67
CA ASP A 881 7.20 -12.81 20.74
C ASP A 881 7.09 -14.25 21.25
N PHE A 882 7.16 -15.27 20.38
CA PHE A 882 7.36 -16.66 20.79
C PHE A 882 8.84 -17.09 20.62
N ILE A 883 9.27 -18.11 21.37
CA ILE A 883 10.67 -18.56 21.39
C ILE A 883 10.84 -19.87 20.61
N ASN A 884 11.79 -19.86 19.66
CA ASN A 884 12.08 -20.88 18.63
C ASN A 884 11.12 -20.82 17.43
N ASP A 885 11.58 -21.31 16.27
CA ASP A 885 10.86 -21.18 14.99
C ASP A 885 9.88 -22.33 14.69
N GLU A 886 9.84 -23.36 15.53
CA GLU A 886 8.95 -24.54 15.41
C GLU A 886 8.16 -24.73 16.71
N HIS A 887 6.84 -24.93 16.60
CA HIS A 887 5.93 -25.10 17.73
C HIS A 887 4.96 -26.26 17.47
N PHE A 888 4.67 -27.05 18.51
CA PHE A 888 3.90 -28.29 18.38
C PHE A 888 2.72 -28.35 19.35
N VAL A 889 1.63 -28.97 18.90
CA VAL A 889 0.50 -29.39 19.75
C VAL A 889 0.98 -30.43 20.79
N ASP A 890 0.34 -30.49 21.96
CA ASP A 890 0.71 -31.26 23.16
C ASP A 890 2.03 -30.83 23.86
N GLU A 891 2.73 -29.79 23.40
CA GLU A 891 3.96 -29.29 24.03
C GLU A 891 3.80 -27.84 24.54
N ASN A 892 4.25 -27.56 25.77
CA ASN A 892 4.20 -26.22 26.35
C ASN A 892 5.12 -25.26 25.57
N ILE A 893 4.58 -24.13 25.11
CA ILE A 893 5.32 -23.08 24.41
C ILE A 893 5.63 -21.91 25.34
N VAL A 894 6.65 -21.12 25.02
CA VAL A 894 7.06 -19.97 25.84
C VAL A 894 6.94 -18.68 25.03
N ALA A 895 6.07 -17.79 25.51
CA ALA A 895 5.88 -16.43 25.02
C ALA A 895 6.73 -15.44 25.83
N LYS A 896 7.46 -14.56 25.14
CA LYS A 896 8.28 -13.49 25.69
C LYS A 896 7.50 -12.17 25.62
N VAL A 897 6.84 -11.82 26.71
CA VAL A 897 6.06 -10.59 26.82
C VAL A 897 6.98 -9.44 27.21
N LYS A 898 6.91 -8.33 26.46
CA LYS A 898 7.54 -7.04 26.80
C LYS A 898 6.45 -6.03 27.11
N MET A 899 6.61 -5.20 28.14
CA MET A 899 5.66 -4.13 28.49
C MET A 899 6.39 -2.84 28.88
N ASN A 900 5.82 -1.69 28.49
CA ASN A 900 6.36 -0.36 28.75
C ASN A 900 5.23 0.63 29.04
N LEU A 901 5.35 1.41 30.12
CA LEU A 901 4.30 2.32 30.60
C LEU A 901 4.74 3.78 30.41
N GLU A 902 3.94 4.58 29.72
CA GLU A 902 4.15 6.02 29.60
C GLU A 902 3.25 6.80 30.58
N GLY A 903 3.83 7.81 31.23
CA GLY A 903 3.15 8.65 32.22
C GLY A 903 3.75 8.58 33.63
N ASN A 904 3.20 9.41 34.53
CA ASN A 904 3.76 9.66 35.87
C ASN A 904 3.07 8.89 37.02
N LYS A 905 2.10 8.00 36.78
CA LYS A 905 1.45 7.20 37.83
C LYS A 905 2.35 6.04 38.33
N VAL A 906 1.90 5.29 39.35
CA VAL A 906 2.51 4.02 39.77
C VAL A 906 1.51 2.91 39.49
N VAL A 907 1.87 1.95 38.65
CA VAL A 907 1.16 0.68 38.51
C VAL A 907 2.20 -0.42 38.73
N GLN A 908 2.15 -1.09 39.88
CA GLN A 908 3.20 -2.04 40.30
C GLN A 908 2.96 -3.48 39.84
N ASN A 909 1.74 -3.81 39.42
CA ASN A 909 1.32 -5.11 38.89
C ASN A 909 0.18 -4.86 37.89
N ILE A 910 0.21 -5.52 36.74
CA ILE A 910 -0.87 -5.52 35.74
C ILE A 910 -1.36 -6.95 35.55
N ASP A 911 -2.67 -7.14 35.59
CA ASP A 911 -3.30 -8.40 35.20
C ASP A 911 -3.37 -8.46 33.68
N SER A 912 -2.69 -9.44 33.09
CA SER A 912 -2.58 -9.64 31.66
C SER A 912 -2.92 -11.08 31.29
N SER A 913 -3.37 -11.31 30.06
CA SER A 913 -3.54 -12.66 29.53
C SER A 913 -3.04 -12.76 28.09
N ILE A 914 -2.62 -13.96 27.71
CA ILE A 914 -2.36 -14.33 26.32
C ILE A 914 -3.48 -15.25 25.90
N VAL A 915 -4.22 -14.86 24.86
CA VAL A 915 -5.29 -15.67 24.26
C VAL A 915 -4.81 -16.18 22.91
N LEU A 916 -4.81 -17.50 22.72
CA LEU A 916 -4.66 -18.11 21.40
C LEU A 916 -6.05 -18.43 20.85
N VAL A 917 -6.35 -18.00 19.63
CA VAL A 917 -7.61 -18.27 18.91
C VAL A 917 -7.29 -18.86 17.54
N ASN A 918 -7.86 -20.00 17.15
CA ASN A 918 -7.60 -20.58 15.83
C ASN A 918 -8.14 -19.65 14.73
N VAL A 919 -7.33 -19.38 13.70
CA VAL A 919 -7.71 -18.51 12.57
C VAL A 919 -8.96 -19.02 11.82
N ASN A 920 -9.25 -20.32 11.89
CA ASN A 920 -10.31 -20.99 11.13
C ASN A 920 -11.51 -21.42 11.98
N ASP A 921 -11.46 -21.28 13.31
CA ASP A 921 -12.58 -21.53 14.23
C ASP A 921 -12.37 -20.78 15.55
N GLU A 922 -13.07 -19.66 15.73
CA GLU A 922 -12.97 -18.81 16.93
C GLU A 922 -13.45 -19.48 18.23
N ASN A 923 -14.09 -20.65 18.15
CA ASN A 923 -14.46 -21.46 19.31
C ASN A 923 -13.26 -22.25 19.86
N ILE A 924 -12.27 -22.54 19.02
CA ILE A 924 -11.03 -23.24 19.41
C ILE A 924 -10.03 -22.20 19.93
N LYS A 925 -10.19 -21.85 21.22
CA LYS A 925 -9.34 -20.89 21.92
C LYS A 925 -8.90 -21.35 23.31
N VAL A 926 -7.73 -20.86 23.74
CA VAL A 926 -7.21 -21.03 25.10
C VAL A 926 -6.64 -19.73 25.62
N GLU A 927 -6.93 -19.41 26.88
CA GLU A 927 -6.43 -18.22 27.58
C GLU A 927 -5.46 -18.63 28.68
N THR A 928 -4.36 -17.87 28.82
CA THR A 928 -3.35 -18.03 29.87
C THR A 928 -3.16 -16.70 30.60
N GLU A 929 -3.72 -16.59 31.80
CA GLU A 929 -3.58 -15.43 32.69
C GLU A 929 -2.19 -15.36 33.34
N LYS A 930 -1.62 -14.15 33.41
CA LYS A 930 -0.36 -13.85 34.11
C LYS A 930 -0.32 -12.41 34.62
N ASN A 931 -0.21 -12.24 35.93
CA ASN A 931 0.10 -10.94 36.53
C ASN A 931 1.58 -10.59 36.30
N ILE A 932 1.85 -9.38 35.79
CA ILE A 932 3.19 -8.89 35.42
C ILE A 932 3.50 -7.60 36.21
N SER A 933 4.61 -7.60 36.95
CA SER A 933 5.08 -6.45 37.73
C SER A 933 5.97 -5.54 36.89
N ILE A 934 5.64 -4.25 36.79
CA ILE A 934 6.36 -3.26 35.95
C ILE A 934 7.03 -2.20 36.84
N ASP A 935 8.29 -1.88 36.57
CA ASP A 935 9.04 -0.83 37.27
C ASP A 935 9.14 0.46 36.44
N ARG A 936 9.17 1.61 37.11
CA ARG A 936 9.10 2.93 36.46
C ARG A 936 10.33 3.19 35.59
N LYS A 937 10.08 3.58 34.33
CA LYS A 937 11.08 3.97 33.31
C LYS A 937 11.96 2.84 32.77
N LYS A 938 11.49 1.59 32.78
CA LYS A 938 12.09 0.50 31.99
C LYS A 938 11.04 -0.39 31.33
N THR A 939 11.29 -0.74 30.07
CA THR A 939 10.65 -1.90 29.43
C THR A 939 10.92 -3.14 30.27
N THR A 940 9.85 -3.75 30.75
CA THR A 940 9.90 -5.01 31.52
C THR A 940 9.71 -6.18 30.56
N VAL A 941 10.44 -7.27 30.76
CA VAL A 941 10.35 -8.49 29.94
C VAL A 941 10.10 -9.69 30.85
N SER A 942 9.10 -10.51 30.52
CA SER A 942 8.74 -11.72 31.27
C SER A 942 8.44 -12.87 30.31
N ASP A 943 8.92 -14.06 30.66
CA ASP A 943 8.59 -15.29 29.96
C ASP A 943 7.30 -15.88 30.55
N VAL A 944 6.38 -16.33 29.69
CA VAL A 944 5.05 -16.86 30.02
C VAL A 944 4.87 -18.21 29.32
N GLU A 945 4.56 -19.25 30.08
CA GLU A 945 4.38 -20.61 29.58
C GLU A 945 2.90 -20.84 29.21
N VAL A 946 2.63 -21.05 27.91
CA VAL A 946 1.27 -21.23 27.36
C VAL A 946 1.08 -22.72 27.00
N LYS A 947 -0.11 -23.24 27.26
CA LYS A 947 -0.44 -24.66 27.05
C LYS A 947 -1.19 -24.90 25.74
N THR A 948 -0.78 -25.93 25.03
CA THR A 948 -1.36 -26.36 23.73
C THR A 948 -2.11 -27.69 23.84
N ASP A 949 -2.30 -28.24 25.05
CA ASP A 949 -2.85 -29.59 25.35
C ASP A 949 -4.36 -29.78 25.05
N LYS A 950 -4.96 -28.79 24.38
CA LYS A 950 -6.37 -28.76 23.96
C LYS A 950 -6.57 -28.11 22.58
N LEU A 951 -5.48 -27.79 21.89
CA LEU A 951 -5.49 -27.18 20.57
C LEU A 951 -5.29 -28.26 19.49
N SER A 952 -5.32 -27.87 18.22
CA SER A 952 -5.12 -28.73 17.05
C SER A 952 -4.10 -28.14 16.08
N GLU A 953 -3.66 -28.93 15.09
CA GLU A 953 -2.80 -28.47 13.98
C GLU A 953 -3.43 -27.25 13.27
N GLY A 954 -2.68 -26.16 13.10
CA GLY A 954 -3.13 -24.95 12.41
C GLY A 954 -2.57 -23.63 12.97
N GLU A 955 -2.93 -22.52 12.33
CA GLU A 955 -2.52 -21.16 12.73
C GLU A 955 -3.44 -20.56 13.78
N TYR A 956 -2.84 -19.92 14.78
CA TYR A 956 -3.52 -19.24 15.89
C TYR A 956 -3.11 -17.78 15.96
N ILE A 957 -4.10 -16.91 16.19
CA ILE A 957 -3.87 -15.52 16.56
C ILE A 957 -3.55 -15.49 18.06
N ALA A 958 -2.40 -14.94 18.41
CA ALA A 958 -1.95 -14.70 19.77
C ALA A 958 -2.20 -13.23 20.15
N VAL A 959 -3.20 -13.01 21.00
CA VAL A 959 -3.60 -11.68 21.48
C VAL A 959 -3.03 -11.45 22.87
N LEU A 960 -2.23 -10.39 23.04
CA LEU A 960 -1.77 -9.93 24.35
C LEU A 960 -2.76 -8.91 24.90
N VAL A 961 -3.50 -9.28 25.93
CA VAL A 961 -4.50 -8.42 26.59
C VAL A 961 -3.98 -8.00 27.96
N ALA A 962 -4.21 -6.73 28.34
CA ALA A 962 -3.89 -6.19 29.66
C ALA A 962 -5.08 -5.44 30.24
N LYS A 963 -5.30 -5.56 31.56
CA LYS A 963 -6.39 -4.89 32.26
C LYS A 963 -5.93 -3.58 32.88
N ILE A 964 -6.47 -2.45 32.40
CA ILE A 964 -6.13 -1.09 32.82
C ILE A 964 -7.41 -0.40 33.30
N ASP A 965 -7.40 0.12 34.52
CA ASP A 965 -8.51 0.83 35.16
C ASP A 965 -9.88 0.10 35.09
N GLY A 966 -9.83 -1.24 34.99
CA GLY A 966 -10.99 -2.14 34.93
C GLY A 966 -11.34 -2.65 33.52
N ILE A 967 -10.89 -1.95 32.47
CA ILE A 967 -11.13 -2.29 31.06
C ILE A 967 -10.00 -3.19 30.55
N TYR A 968 -10.34 -4.18 29.71
CA TYR A 968 -9.36 -5.00 29.00
C TYR A 968 -8.96 -4.31 27.69
N GLN A 969 -7.67 -4.09 27.47
CA GLN A 969 -7.11 -3.52 26.25
C GLN A 969 -6.19 -4.54 25.57
N THR A 970 -6.36 -4.73 24.27
CA THR A 970 -5.39 -5.45 23.43
C THR A 970 -4.17 -4.56 23.22
N LEU A 971 -2.98 -5.08 23.57
CA LEU A 971 -1.72 -4.35 23.44
C LEU A 971 -0.92 -4.75 22.19
N ASP A 972 -1.05 -6.00 21.76
CA ASP A 972 -0.34 -6.58 20.62
C ASP A 972 -1.09 -7.80 20.09
N VAL A 973 -0.94 -8.08 18.80
CA VAL A 973 -1.55 -9.20 18.08
C VAL A 973 -0.55 -9.75 17.08
N THR A 974 -0.20 -11.03 17.23
CA THR A 974 0.73 -11.75 16.34
C THR A 974 0.13 -13.12 15.97
N THR A 975 0.71 -13.84 15.00
CA THR A 975 0.29 -15.22 14.70
C THR A 975 1.35 -16.24 15.09
N ILE A 976 0.88 -17.46 15.38
CA ILE A 976 1.69 -18.62 15.71
C ILE A 976 1.07 -19.86 15.06
N ASN A 977 1.82 -20.55 14.21
CA ASN A 977 1.44 -21.85 13.69
C ASN A 977 1.81 -22.95 14.68
N LEU A 978 0.88 -23.87 14.95
CA LEU A 978 1.10 -25.07 15.75
C LEU A 978 1.00 -26.30 14.86
N ASP A 979 2.12 -27.01 14.66
CA ASP A 979 2.18 -28.20 13.82
C ASP A 979 1.90 -29.48 14.61
N GLU A 980 1.33 -30.50 13.96
CA GLU A 980 1.19 -31.83 14.58
C GLU A 980 2.49 -32.64 14.40
N LYS A 981 3.10 -33.03 15.52
CA LYS A 981 4.42 -33.68 15.55
C LYS A 981 4.38 -35.10 14.93
N ARG A 982 5.13 -35.31 13.85
CA ARG A 982 5.14 -36.56 13.04
C ARG A 982 6.45 -37.34 13.21
N TYR A 983 6.36 -38.66 13.04
CA TYR A 983 7.46 -39.60 13.32
C TYR A 983 7.75 -40.48 12.10
N ASN A 984 9.00 -40.89 11.89
CA ASN A 984 9.40 -41.67 10.73
C ASN A 984 9.08 -43.16 10.89
N LEU A 985 8.41 -43.75 9.90
CA LEU A 985 8.32 -45.20 9.74
C LEU A 985 9.31 -45.68 8.66
N TYR A 986 10.21 -46.59 9.06
CA TYR A 986 11.17 -47.25 8.18
C TYR A 986 10.85 -48.73 7.99
N ILE A 987 10.53 -49.13 6.75
CA ILE A 987 10.11 -50.48 6.37
C ILE A 987 11.20 -51.13 5.51
N GLU A 988 11.70 -52.29 5.94
CA GLU A 988 12.73 -53.05 5.21
C GLU A 988 12.27 -54.48 4.85
N ALA A 989 12.36 -54.85 3.57
CA ALA A 989 12.27 -56.25 3.15
C ALA A 989 13.66 -56.92 3.18
N LYS A 990 13.77 -58.11 3.78
CA LYS A 990 14.99 -58.94 3.73
C LYS A 990 14.96 -59.95 2.57
N THR A 991 16.12 -60.53 2.29
CA THR A 991 16.35 -61.38 1.11
C THR A 991 15.39 -62.57 1.05
N GLY A 992 14.46 -62.54 0.10
CA GLY A 992 13.49 -63.61 -0.15
C GLY A 992 12.11 -63.11 -0.60
N GLY A 993 11.79 -61.83 -0.36
CA GLY A 993 10.54 -61.23 -0.80
C GLY A 993 10.61 -59.71 -0.94
N LYS A 994 9.45 -59.06 -0.91
CA LYS A 994 9.24 -57.61 -0.92
C LYS A 994 8.18 -57.22 0.13
N VAL A 995 8.06 -55.93 0.40
CA VAL A 995 6.98 -55.37 1.23
C VAL A 995 6.28 -54.26 0.45
N SER A 996 4.96 -54.25 0.48
CA SER A 996 4.13 -53.11 0.11
C SER A 996 3.71 -52.36 1.38
N GLY A 997 4.17 -51.12 1.48
CA GLY A 997 3.98 -50.16 2.55
C GLY A 997 4.82 -48.92 2.22
N LYS A 998 4.41 -47.73 2.66
CA LYS A 998 5.08 -46.47 2.33
C LYS A 998 6.00 -46.05 3.48
N ASN A 999 7.25 -45.72 3.17
CA ASN A 999 8.15 -45.06 4.13
C ASN A 999 7.82 -43.57 4.16
N GLY A 1000 7.86 -42.95 5.34
CA GLY A 1000 7.57 -41.51 5.48
C GLY A 1000 7.33 -41.08 6.92
N LEU A 1001 6.92 -39.83 7.07
CA LEU A 1001 6.45 -39.24 8.32
C LEU A 1001 4.96 -39.55 8.51
N TYR A 1002 4.60 -40.02 9.70
CA TYR A 1002 3.26 -40.47 10.09
C TYR A 1002 2.83 -39.79 11.40
N LYS A 1003 1.53 -39.53 11.55
CA LYS A 1003 0.97 -38.96 12.79
C LYS A 1003 0.95 -40.03 13.89
N SER A 1004 1.21 -39.64 15.14
CA SER A 1004 1.06 -40.58 16.26
C SER A 1004 -0.41 -40.99 16.42
N GLY A 1005 -0.67 -42.29 16.54
CA GLY A 1005 -2.03 -42.85 16.51
C GLY A 1005 -2.51 -43.30 15.12
N GLU A 1006 -1.78 -42.98 14.05
CA GLU A 1006 -2.15 -43.37 12.68
C GLU A 1006 -1.99 -44.88 12.46
N LEU A 1007 -3.01 -45.51 11.85
CA LEU A 1007 -3.07 -46.96 11.61
C LEU A 1007 -2.51 -47.31 10.22
N ILE A 1008 -1.35 -47.94 10.18
CA ILE A 1008 -0.57 -48.19 8.96
C ILE A 1008 -0.60 -49.69 8.62
N LYS A 1009 -1.08 -50.02 7.42
CA LYS A 1009 -1.16 -51.42 6.94
C LYS A 1009 0.09 -51.81 6.15
N LEU A 1010 0.71 -52.93 6.51
CA LEU A 1010 1.93 -53.45 5.88
C LEU A 1010 1.74 -54.88 5.41
N LYS A 1011 2.15 -55.18 4.18
CA LYS A 1011 2.01 -56.52 3.58
C LYS A 1011 3.32 -56.99 2.95
N ALA A 1012 3.73 -58.22 3.26
CA ALA A 1012 4.95 -58.86 2.81
C ALA A 1012 4.64 -59.99 1.81
N GLU A 1013 5.29 -59.95 0.64
CA GLU A 1013 5.09 -60.91 -0.45
C GLU A 1013 6.40 -61.65 -0.74
N ALA A 1014 6.36 -62.98 -0.68
CA ALA A 1014 7.53 -63.83 -0.88
C ALA A 1014 7.73 -64.17 -2.36
N ASN A 1015 8.98 -64.18 -2.83
CA ASN A 1015 9.33 -64.65 -4.17
C ASN A 1015 9.17 -66.18 -4.27
N ASP A 1016 9.09 -66.73 -5.49
CA ASP A 1016 8.73 -68.13 -5.79
C ASP A 1016 9.45 -69.20 -4.96
N ASP A 1017 10.72 -68.98 -4.63
CA ASP A 1017 11.61 -69.90 -3.90
C ASP A 1017 11.49 -69.80 -2.36
N TYR A 1018 10.67 -68.87 -1.85
CA TYR A 1018 10.60 -68.47 -0.43
C TYR A 1018 9.15 -68.48 0.10
N VAL A 1019 9.01 -68.44 1.42
CA VAL A 1019 7.79 -68.08 2.14
C VAL A 1019 8.08 -66.91 3.08
N PHE A 1020 7.05 -66.17 3.46
CA PHE A 1020 7.16 -65.22 4.56
C PHE A 1020 7.44 -65.99 5.87
N ASP A 1021 8.39 -65.48 6.68
CA ASP A 1021 8.75 -66.06 7.98
C ASP A 1021 8.07 -65.26 9.09
N LYS A 1022 8.44 -63.98 9.24
CA LYS A 1022 7.91 -63.06 10.26
C LYS A 1022 8.30 -61.60 10.03
N TRP A 1023 7.60 -60.72 10.72
CA TRP A 1023 8.03 -59.35 10.99
C TRP A 1023 8.95 -59.29 12.22
N VAL A 1024 9.82 -58.29 12.26
CA VAL A 1024 10.56 -57.89 13.45
C VAL A 1024 10.56 -56.37 13.53
N CYS A 1025 10.12 -55.82 14.65
CA CYS A 1025 10.30 -54.43 15.04
C CYS A 1025 11.29 -54.39 16.21
N ALA A 1026 11.97 -53.26 16.42
CA ALA A 1026 12.75 -53.04 17.65
C ALA A 1026 11.93 -52.34 18.73
N GLU A 1027 10.92 -51.57 18.31
CA GLU A 1027 9.90 -50.92 19.12
C GLU A 1027 8.71 -51.89 19.34
N ASP A 1028 8.11 -51.92 20.54
CA ASP A 1028 7.05 -52.88 20.94
C ASP A 1028 5.65 -52.56 20.35
N VAL A 1029 5.61 -52.26 19.04
CA VAL A 1029 4.40 -51.86 18.27
C VAL A 1029 3.76 -53.02 17.48
N LEU A 1030 4.26 -54.25 17.64
CA LEU A 1030 3.75 -55.44 16.97
C LEU A 1030 3.13 -56.40 17.97
N ASP A 1031 1.86 -56.71 17.76
CA ASP A 1031 1.16 -57.70 18.57
C ASP A 1031 1.73 -59.10 18.30
N ASN A 1032 1.91 -59.94 19.32
CA ASN A 1032 2.44 -61.31 19.14
C ASN A 1032 1.63 -62.14 18.12
N ASN A 1033 0.34 -61.79 17.96
CA ASN A 1033 -0.62 -62.39 17.03
C ASN A 1033 -0.43 -61.94 15.57
N GLN A 1034 0.38 -60.91 15.32
CA GLN A 1034 0.66 -60.32 14.02
C GLN A 1034 2.03 -60.74 13.46
N ILE A 1035 3.03 -60.98 14.32
CA ILE A 1035 4.43 -61.26 13.96
C ILE A 1035 4.57 -62.25 12.79
N ASN A 1036 3.80 -63.35 12.77
CA ASN A 1036 3.88 -64.40 11.75
C ASN A 1036 2.83 -64.28 10.62
N LYS A 1037 2.10 -63.17 10.52
CA LYS A 1037 1.16 -62.89 9.41
C LYS A 1037 1.86 -62.12 8.31
N SER A 1038 1.64 -62.51 7.05
CA SER A 1038 2.16 -61.76 5.89
C SER A 1038 1.51 -60.38 5.72
N GLU A 1039 0.42 -60.08 6.42
CA GLU A 1039 -0.28 -58.80 6.39
C GLU A 1039 -0.64 -58.40 7.83
N ILE A 1040 -0.29 -57.16 8.19
CA ILE A 1040 -0.36 -56.62 9.55
C ILE A 1040 -0.80 -55.15 9.54
N GLU A 1041 -1.23 -54.65 10.69
CA GLU A 1041 -1.63 -53.26 10.89
C GLU A 1041 -0.96 -52.76 12.17
N ILE A 1042 -0.23 -51.65 12.10
CA ILE A 1042 0.47 -51.05 13.25
C ILE A 1042 -0.14 -49.69 13.57
N VAL A 1043 -0.12 -49.29 14.85
CA VAL A 1043 -0.43 -47.92 15.26
C VAL A 1043 0.89 -47.20 15.50
N MET A 1044 1.11 -46.06 14.84
CA MET A 1044 2.34 -45.29 14.98
C MET A 1044 2.44 -44.66 16.40
N PRO A 1045 3.54 -44.83 17.15
CA PRO A 1045 3.72 -44.22 18.46
C PRO A 1045 4.26 -42.78 18.36
N LYS A 1046 4.41 -42.08 19.49
CA LYS A 1046 5.16 -40.81 19.61
C LYS A 1046 6.70 -41.03 19.55
N SER A 1047 7.18 -41.82 18.59
CA SER A 1047 8.60 -42.08 18.32
C SER A 1047 8.80 -42.68 16.93
N ASP A 1048 9.98 -42.50 16.32
CA ASP A 1048 10.35 -43.19 15.07
C ASP A 1048 10.36 -44.72 15.26
N VAL A 1049 10.01 -45.46 14.19
CA VAL A 1049 9.80 -46.92 14.22
C VAL A 1049 10.49 -47.60 13.04
N THR A 1050 11.08 -48.79 13.25
CA THR A 1050 11.73 -49.57 12.19
C THR A 1050 11.26 -51.03 12.12
N ILE A 1051 10.48 -51.37 11.09
CA ILE A 1051 9.89 -52.70 10.88
C ILE A 1051 10.55 -53.46 9.71
N LYS A 1052 10.86 -54.74 9.92
CA LYS A 1052 11.66 -55.56 9.00
C LYS A 1052 10.98 -56.90 8.71
N ALA A 1053 10.66 -57.18 7.44
CA ALA A 1053 10.11 -58.45 6.98
C ALA A 1053 11.22 -59.47 6.70
N TYR A 1054 11.09 -60.67 7.25
CA TYR A 1054 11.97 -61.82 7.01
C TYR A 1054 11.25 -62.91 6.20
N PHE A 1055 12.02 -63.63 5.39
CA PHE A 1055 11.54 -64.64 4.46
C PHE A 1055 12.41 -65.90 4.57
N ALA A 1056 11.80 -67.06 4.75
CA ALA A 1056 12.48 -68.35 4.83
C ALA A 1056 12.45 -69.04 3.47
N LYS A 1057 13.55 -69.70 3.08
CA LYS A 1057 13.59 -70.42 1.80
C LYS A 1057 12.79 -71.72 1.89
N LYS A 1058 11.94 -72.01 0.89
CA LYS A 1058 11.10 -73.21 0.83
C LYS A 1058 11.98 -74.45 0.94
N THR A 1059 11.81 -75.21 2.03
CA THR A 1059 12.59 -76.43 2.28
C THR A 1059 11.84 -77.63 1.70
N ASN A 1060 12.50 -78.37 0.81
CA ASN A 1060 11.87 -79.45 0.06
C ASN A 1060 11.67 -80.69 0.96
N VAL A 1061 10.44 -81.21 1.02
CA VAL A 1061 10.02 -82.19 2.07
C VAL A 1061 10.60 -83.60 1.85
N ASP A 1062 11.14 -83.88 0.66
CA ASP A 1062 11.68 -85.18 0.23
C ASP A 1062 12.95 -85.69 0.97
N GLN A 1063 13.36 -85.09 2.10
CA GLN A 1063 14.43 -85.60 2.95
C GLN A 1063 14.00 -86.15 4.32
N ILE A 1064 12.71 -86.20 4.66
CA ILE A 1064 12.25 -86.88 5.88
C ILE A 1064 11.81 -88.35 5.62
N THR A 1065 11.26 -88.66 4.44
CA THR A 1065 10.66 -89.99 4.17
C THR A 1065 11.65 -91.07 3.68
N LYS A 1066 12.98 -90.85 3.77
CA LYS A 1066 14.00 -91.84 3.39
C LYS A 1066 15.16 -92.04 4.40
N MET A 1067 14.88 -91.94 5.70
CA MET A 1067 15.67 -92.68 6.71
C MET A 1067 14.77 -93.49 7.65
N LYS A 1068 14.87 -94.82 7.54
CA LYS A 1068 14.05 -95.86 8.21
C LYS A 1068 12.64 -95.96 7.57
N ASN A 1069 12.08 -97.14 7.39
CA ASN A 1069 12.49 -98.44 7.94
C ASN A 1069 13.44 -99.26 7.06
N LYS A 1070 14.32 -99.99 7.74
CA LYS A 1070 15.24 -100.97 7.15
C LYS A 1070 14.48 -102.26 6.82
N ASN A 1071 14.81 -102.89 5.71
CA ASN A 1071 15.08 -104.34 5.71
C ASN A 1071 15.92 -104.73 4.50
N SER A 1072 16.84 -105.67 4.70
CA SER A 1072 17.81 -106.15 3.73
C SER A 1072 17.73 -107.67 3.62
N ASN A 1073 17.63 -108.19 2.40
CA ASN A 1073 17.95 -109.54 1.92
C ASN A 1073 17.37 -109.64 0.49
N GLY A 1074 18.07 -110.07 -0.56
CA GLY A 1074 19.50 -110.42 -0.72
C GLY A 1074 19.69 -111.26 -2.00
N LEU A 1075 20.91 -111.30 -2.55
CA LEU A 1075 21.34 -112.08 -3.75
C LEU A 1075 20.75 -111.55 -5.10
N ASP A 1076 21.45 -111.52 -6.24
CA ASP A 1076 22.87 -111.86 -6.56
C ASP A 1076 23.35 -111.14 -7.87
N ASN A 1077 24.63 -111.35 -8.24
CA ASN A 1077 25.34 -110.98 -9.51
C ASN A 1077 25.91 -109.55 -9.68
N ASP A 1078 27.12 -109.34 -9.11
CA ASP A 1078 28.42 -109.20 -9.82
C ASP A 1078 28.45 -108.94 -11.36
N ASN A 1079 29.42 -108.20 -11.96
CA ASN A 1079 30.45 -107.26 -11.44
C ASN A 1079 31.13 -106.47 -12.60
N SER A 1080 31.93 -105.45 -12.25
CA SER A 1080 33.20 -104.99 -12.87
C SER A 1080 33.25 -103.79 -13.86
N ASN A 1081 33.98 -102.77 -13.38
CA ASN A 1081 35.05 -101.99 -14.03
C ASN A 1081 34.83 -101.00 -15.21
N ASN A 1082 35.45 -99.82 -15.00
CA ASN A 1082 35.88 -98.78 -15.96
C ASN A 1082 34.77 -98.00 -16.74
N GLY A 1083 34.93 -96.71 -17.06
CA GLY A 1083 35.95 -95.75 -16.62
C GLY A 1083 36.41 -94.76 -17.72
N ARG A 1084 36.72 -93.52 -17.31
CA ARG A 1084 37.39 -92.43 -18.10
C ARG A 1084 36.71 -91.90 -19.37
N ASN A 1085 36.75 -90.57 -19.51
CA ASN A 1085 36.98 -89.84 -20.78
C ASN A 1085 35.87 -89.89 -21.86
N SER A 1086 35.80 -89.00 -22.87
CA SER A 1086 36.34 -87.63 -23.04
C SER A 1086 35.85 -87.00 -24.36
N ASP A 1087 35.87 -85.67 -24.44
CA ASP A 1087 36.30 -84.88 -25.62
C ASP A 1087 35.48 -84.82 -26.93
N LYS A 1088 35.74 -83.72 -27.68
CA LYS A 1088 35.74 -83.58 -29.16
C LYS A 1088 34.37 -83.46 -29.86
N ASP A 1089 34.06 -82.33 -30.52
CA ASP A 1089 34.51 -81.83 -31.85
C ASP A 1089 33.55 -82.33 -32.99
N LYS A 1090 33.27 -81.62 -34.11
CA LYS A 1090 33.79 -80.34 -34.66
C LYS A 1090 32.94 -79.79 -35.83
N THR A 1091 33.07 -78.47 -36.10
CA THR A 1091 32.93 -77.76 -37.42
C THR A 1091 31.57 -77.79 -38.16
N SER A 1092 31.23 -76.85 -39.06
CA SER A 1092 31.89 -75.62 -39.60
C SER A 1092 30.80 -74.62 -40.05
N LYS A 1093 30.91 -73.28 -39.88
CA LYS A 1093 31.75 -72.29 -40.62
C LYS A 1093 31.41 -72.19 -42.13
N PRO A 1094 31.39 -70.98 -42.76
CA PRO A 1094 32.44 -69.94 -42.68
C PRO A 1094 32.25 -68.69 -41.77
N SER A 1095 31.93 -67.48 -42.30
CA SER A 1095 32.53 -66.19 -41.80
C SER A 1095 31.73 -64.93 -42.25
N LYS A 1096 32.10 -63.63 -42.07
CA LYS A 1096 33.45 -63.00 -42.09
C LYS A 1096 33.52 -61.49 -41.66
N ASN A 1097 34.20 -61.18 -40.52
CA ASN A 1097 34.75 -59.85 -40.13
C ASN A 1097 33.77 -58.65 -39.96
N LYS A 1098 34.00 -57.55 -39.22
CA LYS A 1098 34.94 -57.02 -38.16
C LYS A 1098 34.26 -55.70 -37.66
N LYS A 1099 34.61 -54.92 -36.63
CA LYS A 1099 35.62 -54.74 -35.52
C LYS A 1099 34.89 -53.82 -34.47
N SER A 1100 35.36 -53.21 -33.37
CA SER A 1100 36.48 -53.25 -32.39
C SER A 1100 36.26 -52.13 -31.36
N GLU A 1101 36.82 -52.03 -30.14
CA GLU A 1101 37.46 -52.91 -29.14
C GLU A 1101 37.39 -52.08 -27.81
N LYS A 1102 37.06 -52.62 -26.62
CA LYS A 1102 37.95 -53.33 -25.65
C LYS A 1102 39.16 -52.49 -25.16
N LYS A 1103 39.49 -52.41 -23.86
CA LYS A 1103 38.96 -53.09 -22.64
C LYS A 1103 39.50 -52.49 -21.31
N ASP A 1104 38.81 -52.82 -20.21
CA ASP A 1104 39.32 -53.04 -18.83
C ASP A 1104 39.93 -51.88 -17.99
N VAL A 1105 40.18 -52.17 -16.71
CA VAL A 1105 40.57 -51.26 -15.61
C VAL A 1105 41.73 -51.88 -14.78
N VAL A 1106 42.46 -51.05 -14.00
CA VAL A 1106 43.32 -51.37 -12.82
C VAL A 1106 44.88 -51.33 -12.97
N LYS A 1107 45.49 -50.25 -12.41
CA LYS A 1107 46.83 -50.06 -11.76
C LYS A 1107 48.17 -50.25 -12.54
N GLY A 1108 49.09 -49.25 -12.43
CA GLY A 1108 50.52 -49.43 -12.85
C GLY A 1108 51.58 -48.30 -12.65
N LYS A 1109 52.03 -48.04 -11.41
CA LYS A 1109 53.39 -47.54 -10.95
C LYS A 1109 54.27 -46.53 -11.75
N ARG A 1110 54.69 -45.42 -11.09
CA ARG A 1110 56.06 -44.80 -10.94
C ARG A 1110 55.90 -43.43 -10.22
N ARG A 1111 56.68 -42.90 -9.25
CA ARG A 1111 58.13 -42.81 -8.88
C ARG A 1111 59.01 -42.01 -9.87
N SER A 1112 59.83 -41.00 -9.49
CA SER A 1112 60.10 -40.30 -8.19
C SER A 1112 61.15 -39.15 -8.33
N ASN A 1113 61.27 -38.27 -7.30
CA ASN A 1113 62.46 -37.47 -6.85
C ASN A 1113 62.40 -35.92 -6.84
N ASN A 1114 63.26 -35.30 -6.01
CA ASN A 1114 63.25 -33.88 -5.57
C ASN A 1114 64.49 -33.05 -6.00
N LYS A 1115 64.32 -31.72 -6.13
CA LYS A 1115 65.17 -30.58 -5.66
C LYS A 1115 64.57 -29.26 -6.22
N LYS A 1116 64.37 -28.12 -5.52
CA LYS A 1116 64.79 -27.55 -4.21
C LYS A 1116 66.12 -26.76 -4.19
N ILE A 1117 66.26 -25.88 -3.17
CA ILE A 1117 67.23 -24.80 -2.92
C ILE A 1117 66.71 -23.43 -3.42
N ASP A 1118 66.73 -22.29 -2.70
CA ASP A 1118 66.41 -21.84 -1.29
C ASP A 1118 66.61 -20.27 -1.29
N ASP A 1119 66.26 -19.38 -0.33
CA ASP A 1119 65.90 -19.42 1.11
C ASP A 1119 64.43 -18.98 1.37
N ALA A 1120 63.94 -17.75 1.67
CA ALA A 1120 64.50 -16.41 1.96
C ALA A 1120 63.61 -15.62 2.97
N LYS A 1121 63.91 -14.34 3.30
CA LYS A 1121 63.46 -13.61 4.54
C LYS A 1121 63.25 -12.08 4.29
N LYS A 1122 62.65 -11.21 5.14
CA LYS A 1122 62.25 -11.26 6.58
C LYS A 1122 61.23 -10.14 6.99
N ASN A 1123 60.38 -10.39 8.01
CA ASN A 1123 59.81 -9.54 9.10
C ASN A 1123 59.27 -8.06 8.95
N GLU A 1124 58.08 -7.85 9.56
CA GLU A 1124 57.66 -6.83 10.59
C GLU A 1124 57.35 -5.33 10.28
N THR A 1125 56.13 -4.94 10.72
CA THR A 1125 55.61 -3.67 11.34
C THR A 1125 55.92 -2.24 10.85
N GLU A 1126 54.83 -1.44 10.84
CA GLU A 1126 54.71 -0.01 11.25
C GLU A 1126 55.29 1.15 10.39
N ASN A 1127 54.34 1.87 9.77
CA ASN A 1127 54.08 3.34 9.90
C ASN A 1127 54.92 4.42 9.16
N ILE A 1128 54.22 5.54 8.87
CA ILE A 1128 54.70 6.92 8.55
C ILE A 1128 55.26 7.24 7.14
N ASN A 1129 54.43 7.99 6.40
CA ASN A 1129 54.64 9.14 5.49
C ASN A 1129 55.85 9.30 4.53
N GLU A 1130 55.49 9.67 3.29
CA GLU A 1130 55.80 10.95 2.60
C GLU A 1130 56.62 10.97 1.30
N SER A 1131 56.08 11.76 0.34
CA SER A 1131 56.79 12.47 -0.75
C SER A 1131 57.23 11.64 -1.98
N LYS A 1132 57.33 12.17 -3.22
CA LYS A 1132 56.80 13.42 -3.84
C LYS A 1132 56.98 13.38 -5.38
N TYR A 1133 56.01 13.89 -6.15
CA TYR A 1133 56.09 14.35 -7.58
C TYR A 1133 56.56 13.34 -8.69
N GLN A 1134 56.03 13.32 -9.93
CA GLN A 1134 54.79 13.85 -10.52
C GLN A 1134 54.50 13.21 -11.91
N ASN A 1135 53.27 13.41 -12.40
CA ASN A 1135 52.79 13.53 -13.79
C ASN A 1135 51.96 12.42 -14.47
N ASP A 1136 51.02 12.94 -15.28
CA ASP A 1136 50.30 12.37 -16.42
C ASP A 1136 49.19 11.31 -16.21
N THR A 1137 48.05 11.85 -15.75
CA THR A 1137 46.74 11.78 -16.42
C THR A 1137 46.19 10.42 -16.87
N ASN A 1138 45.19 9.92 -16.15
CA ASN A 1138 43.77 10.04 -16.58
C ASN A 1138 42.81 9.46 -15.53
N GLU A 1139 42.09 10.34 -14.81
CA GLU A 1139 40.85 9.98 -14.14
C GLU A 1139 39.66 10.48 -14.98
N SER A 1140 38.59 9.67 -15.05
CA SER A 1140 37.28 10.11 -15.53
C SER A 1140 36.19 9.68 -14.56
N THR A 1141 36.30 10.13 -13.30
CA THR A 1141 35.19 10.14 -12.35
C THR A 1141 34.18 11.21 -12.76
N PRO A 1142 32.85 10.96 -12.66
CA PRO A 1142 31.85 11.98 -12.95
C PRO A 1142 31.97 13.14 -11.96
N LYS A 1143 32.11 14.37 -12.48
CA LYS A 1143 32.14 15.60 -11.68
C LYS A 1143 30.87 16.40 -11.89
N THR A 1144 30.30 16.89 -10.78
CA THR A 1144 29.17 17.84 -10.70
C THR A 1144 27.86 17.37 -11.35
N GLY A 1145 26.74 17.87 -10.85
CA GLY A 1145 25.42 17.57 -11.43
C GLY A 1145 25.24 18.28 -12.77
N ASP A 1146 24.49 17.67 -13.69
CA ASP A 1146 24.04 18.33 -14.91
C ASP A 1146 23.13 19.51 -14.56
N TYR A 1147 23.63 20.72 -14.75
CA TYR A 1147 22.83 21.94 -14.65
C TYR A 1147 21.74 21.94 -15.72
N MET A 1148 20.57 22.49 -15.40
CA MET A 1148 19.59 22.92 -16.42
C MET A 1148 20.31 23.79 -17.45
N ASN A 1149 20.45 23.23 -18.65
CA ASN A 1149 21.51 23.65 -19.56
C ASN A 1149 21.22 25.07 -20.04
N LYS A 1150 22.13 26.03 -19.87
CA LYS A 1150 21.84 27.43 -20.25
C LYS A 1150 21.57 27.58 -21.75
N ASP A 1151 22.06 26.64 -22.57
CA ASP A 1151 21.70 26.54 -23.98
C ASP A 1151 20.30 25.93 -24.24
N LEU A 1152 19.79 25.07 -23.35
CA LEU A 1152 18.40 24.62 -23.37
C LEU A 1152 17.45 25.78 -23.04
N ILE A 1153 17.76 26.60 -22.02
CA ILE A 1153 16.97 27.80 -21.68
C ILE A 1153 17.02 28.83 -22.83
N ARG A 1154 18.18 29.01 -23.49
CA ARG A 1154 18.29 29.85 -24.70
C ARG A 1154 17.45 29.31 -25.88
N VAL A 1155 17.37 27.98 -26.04
CA VAL A 1155 16.54 27.32 -27.06
C VAL A 1155 15.05 27.44 -26.73
N LEU A 1156 14.65 27.29 -25.47
CA LEU A 1156 13.27 27.54 -25.01
C LEU A 1156 12.84 28.98 -25.27
N LEU A 1157 13.65 29.97 -24.86
CA LEU A 1157 13.42 31.38 -25.17
C LEU A 1157 13.32 31.66 -26.67
N LEU A 1158 14.09 30.96 -27.52
CA LEU A 1158 13.98 31.05 -28.99
C LEU A 1158 12.65 30.47 -29.51
N ILE A 1159 12.24 29.30 -29.05
CA ILE A 1159 10.98 28.65 -29.41
C ILE A 1159 9.78 29.50 -28.94
N GLN A 1160 9.82 30.01 -27.71
CA GLN A 1160 8.81 30.91 -27.15
C GLN A 1160 8.77 32.25 -27.90
N SER A 1161 9.92 32.82 -28.28
CA SER A 1161 9.98 34.00 -29.15
C SER A 1161 9.29 33.76 -30.49
N MET A 1162 9.53 32.62 -31.14
CA MET A 1162 8.87 32.26 -32.40
C MET A 1162 7.36 32.08 -32.21
N SER A 1163 6.93 31.41 -31.13
CA SER A 1163 5.52 31.25 -30.77
C SER A 1163 4.82 32.58 -30.51
N LEU A 1164 5.46 33.49 -29.76
CA LEU A 1164 4.93 34.83 -29.49
C LEU A 1164 4.80 35.66 -30.77
N ILE A 1165 5.77 35.56 -31.70
CA ILE A 1165 5.67 36.19 -33.03
C ILE A 1165 4.47 35.63 -33.81
N ILE A 1166 4.24 34.31 -33.80
CA ILE A 1166 3.08 33.68 -34.46
C ILE A 1166 1.77 34.17 -33.85
N VAL A 1167 1.65 34.23 -32.52
CA VAL A 1167 0.46 34.74 -31.82
C VAL A 1167 0.23 36.23 -32.13
N CYS A 1168 1.28 37.04 -32.17
CA CYS A 1168 1.22 38.45 -32.58
C CYS A 1168 0.79 38.63 -34.05
N VAL A 1169 1.24 37.75 -34.96
CA VAL A 1169 0.78 37.75 -36.37
C VAL A 1169 -0.69 37.35 -36.47
N LEU A 1170 -1.16 36.37 -35.69
CA LEU A 1170 -2.57 35.97 -35.64
C LEU A 1170 -3.47 37.07 -35.04
N LEU A 1171 -3.02 37.76 -33.99
CA LEU A 1171 -3.69 38.94 -33.43
C LEU A 1171 -3.78 40.06 -34.48
N LYS A 1172 -2.67 40.39 -35.15
CA LYS A 1172 -2.61 41.44 -36.18
C LYS A 1172 -3.41 41.09 -37.44
N LYS A 1173 -3.53 39.80 -37.78
CA LYS A 1173 -4.44 39.33 -38.83
C LYS A 1173 -5.89 39.56 -38.43
N LYS A 1174 -6.32 39.12 -37.24
CA LYS A 1174 -7.67 39.38 -36.74
C LYS A 1174 -7.98 40.88 -36.56
N GLU A 1175 -7.00 41.72 -36.26
CA GLU A 1175 -7.18 43.18 -36.24
C GLU A 1175 -7.31 43.80 -37.64
N LYS A 1176 -6.79 43.17 -38.69
CA LYS A 1176 -7.12 43.51 -40.08
C LYS A 1176 -8.48 42.97 -40.51
N ASP A 1177 -8.80 41.74 -40.15
CA ASP A 1177 -10.08 41.11 -40.51
C ASP A 1177 -11.24 41.96 -39.93
N CYS A 1178 -11.20 42.30 -38.63
CA CYS A 1178 -12.15 43.22 -37.98
C CYS A 1178 -12.04 44.71 -38.41
N ALA A 1179 -11.13 45.06 -39.33
CA ALA A 1179 -11.03 46.38 -39.94
C ALA A 1179 -11.47 46.39 -41.42
N ASN A 1180 -11.66 45.21 -42.02
CA ASN A 1180 -12.30 45.05 -43.34
C ASN A 1180 -13.81 44.76 -43.20
N ASP A 1181 -14.26 44.20 -42.07
CA ASP A 1181 -15.69 44.05 -41.72
C ASP A 1181 -16.29 45.36 -41.16
N LYS A 1182 -16.00 46.52 -41.78
CA LYS A 1182 -16.49 47.86 -41.40
C LYS A 1182 -16.64 48.82 -42.58
#